data_AF-A0AA37SQZ1-F1
#
_entry.id   AF-A0AA37SQZ1-F1
#
_cell.length_a   1.000
_cell.length_b   1.000
_cell.length_c   1.000
_cell.angle_alpha   90.00
_cell.angle_beta   90.00
_cell.angle_gamma   90.00
#
_symmetry.space_group_name_H-M   'P 1'
#
loop_
_entity.id
_entity.type
_entity.pdbx_description
1 polymer ?
#
loop_
_entity_poly.entity_id
_entity_poly.type
_entity_poly.pdbx_seq_one_letter_code
_entity_poly.pdbx_strand_id
1 'polypeptide(L)'
;MTKPIATLFFTIVLLCNMLSAQCNLPDPDKGLIITKSTFLCGDILDGYTGKLPDTESPVVGQPASLCEGFPGGGGKADNVLWFSFIATSFQFDIDIFYSNCGADPNANIQVGVYGDTEFNEKVVCNSFPNASPANLWTDAAIPGKVYYLYIDGYETPGLTSTCDFRIEVNSGINTTPYIFDWKDDVSGISTEEDGIVIQDNHNVCSGNNIIYNYQAPTCEAKAGAFPLDSFSNLDLYCYEWTIEPAGSGVILGDPNAREIDVDWQVPGDYVLSVEIFPHDDIEMCSPSLCLDASPINVFSRDITQMTADTIYVCSHEPYPYCGELIAETTTITCIENTANCIEVVQPFKLLENDTVDYGTFVNCGSEGCFELFGIEYCTPGEYLRPDKDVCNIFHKFIIEGFNIDIDLPTTVSLDCDTDDLLISPEVSTNYTGNVTYEWRSNGVVIGNDINLSVSETGAYEFKVIFPDLESVCEGTAVLNVVESMGAPKFDLNIPVISCLNPIGMVEFVEIDPIASLMWEGANGFVNTNPSFTLNQGGTFTLSIIGENGCVNDTTFTVLEDKNKPLIELTYGKLTCLEETTTASFISDLPVNNANWIKPNGLVVAADELQIALPGDYEVSVIANNGCVTRVPFTVEENKDMPTANAGDDQMWQCNTKELSIDGVVSSGPLDIEWTFVEKGIINTPPHLKSIVVGSEGTYILNVINSESGCETSDSMNVFRNENVPDSMEVVKIDPSCFETEDGLIQVINVEGGTAPFKYFLNGIQAEDDFMDNLTAGLYEVMVLDSFDCQLVVEIEVEQQPEIIFEMPDYVTIGYNELYTFVASHNTPFDEIQSVNWFDANGNLIGESDTLYFKTIDDTTISLEVTNINGCSNTRSIPVEVDIDVPVFAPNIFSPNDDGVNDRFTLYARDEYPTKINSLAIFNRWGEQVFLVQNLGMGDEENGWDGRKDGQALNNAVFTYAAVVELIDGTTKLVRGEVTLLR
;
A
#
# COMPACT_ATOMS: atom_id res chain seq x y z
N MET A 1 -3.97 -38.19 11.06
CA MET A 1 -4.55 -38.41 12.41
C MET A 1 -5.34 -37.16 12.82
N THR A 2 -6.22 -37.26 13.84
CA THR A 2 -6.69 -36.18 14.75
C THR A 2 -6.93 -34.74 14.25
N LYS A 3 -8.22 -34.36 14.25
CA LYS A 3 -8.85 -33.00 14.35
C LYS A 3 -9.14 -32.67 15.86
N PRO A 4 -9.89 -31.61 16.31
CA PRO A 4 -10.23 -30.23 15.83
C PRO A 4 -10.28 -29.12 16.97
N ILE A 5 -11.02 -27.99 16.79
CA ILE A 5 -11.64 -27.03 17.81
C ILE A 5 -10.73 -25.84 18.28
N ALA A 6 -11.12 -24.56 18.55
CA ALA A 6 -12.34 -23.66 18.57
C ALA A 6 -11.96 -22.20 18.09
N THR A 7 -12.76 -21.12 17.90
CA THR A 7 -14.21 -20.71 17.97
C THR A 7 -14.68 -19.79 19.15
N LEU A 8 -15.57 -18.79 18.87
CA LEU A 8 -16.33 -17.77 19.70
C LEU A 8 -15.80 -16.30 19.76
N PHE A 9 -16.59 -15.20 20.01
CA PHE A 9 -17.96 -14.71 19.61
C PHE A 9 -18.29 -13.27 20.20
N PHE A 10 -19.45 -12.63 19.84
CA PHE A 10 -20.16 -11.44 20.44
C PHE A 10 -19.71 -9.96 20.11
N THR A 11 -20.49 -8.87 20.34
CA THR A 11 -21.62 -8.30 19.50
C THR A 11 -22.22 -6.90 19.93
N ILE A 12 -22.69 -6.07 18.95
CA ILE A 12 -23.82 -5.06 18.93
C ILE A 12 -23.66 -3.61 19.53
N VAL A 13 -24.11 -2.54 18.79
CA VAL A 13 -24.74 -1.22 19.20
C VAL A 13 -25.02 -0.30 17.94
N LEU A 14 -25.37 1.02 18.02
CA LEU A 14 -26.20 1.79 17.03
C LEU A 14 -26.09 3.37 17.08
N LEU A 15 -26.63 4.11 16.06
CA LEU A 15 -27.09 5.56 15.97
C LEU A 15 -26.12 6.66 15.38
N CYS A 16 -26.53 7.90 14.93
CA CYS A 16 -27.66 8.41 14.06
C CYS A 16 -27.65 9.97 13.73
N ASN A 17 -28.10 10.39 12.51
CA ASN A 17 -28.89 11.63 12.11
C ASN A 17 -28.37 13.12 11.94
N MET A 18 -28.89 13.85 10.88
CA MET A 18 -29.25 15.33 10.70
C MET A 18 -28.52 16.32 9.70
N LEU A 19 -29.11 17.52 9.35
CA LEU A 19 -29.07 18.16 7.99
C LEU A 19 -29.01 19.74 7.74
N SER A 20 -28.25 20.20 6.70
CA SER A 20 -28.31 21.42 5.79
C SER A 20 -27.39 21.24 4.52
N ALA A 21 -27.21 22.00 3.40
CA ALA A 21 -27.57 23.35 2.86
C ALA A 21 -27.58 23.41 1.27
N GLN A 22 -27.05 24.45 0.55
CA GLN A 22 -27.17 24.72 -0.93
C GLN A 22 -25.97 25.47 -1.61
N CYS A 23 -25.96 25.65 -2.97
CA CYS A 23 -24.93 26.38 -3.75
C CYS A 23 -25.51 27.24 -4.91
N ASN A 24 -24.77 28.28 -5.38
CA ASN A 24 -25.18 29.25 -6.42
C ASN A 24 -23.95 29.64 -7.30
N LEU A 25 -24.10 29.77 -8.64
CA LEU A 25 -22.95 29.69 -9.58
C LEU A 25 -22.75 30.92 -10.50
N PRO A 26 -21.51 31.47 -10.60
CA PRO A 26 -21.13 32.53 -11.55
C PRO A 26 -20.53 31.99 -12.87
N ASP A 27 -20.13 32.91 -13.77
CA ASP A 27 -19.58 32.65 -15.11
C ASP A 27 -18.50 31.53 -15.21
N PRO A 28 -18.44 30.82 -16.36
CA PRO A 28 -17.70 29.56 -16.52
C PRO A 28 -16.17 29.67 -16.48
N ASP A 29 -15.59 30.88 -16.55
CA ASP A 29 -14.13 31.16 -16.56
C ASP A 29 -13.32 30.58 -15.37
N LYS A 30 -13.98 29.96 -14.38
CA LYS A 30 -13.35 29.41 -13.17
C LYS A 30 -13.00 27.92 -13.27
N GLY A 31 -13.54 27.18 -14.25
CA GLY A 31 -13.47 25.71 -14.34
C GLY A 31 -12.33 25.10 -15.16
N LEU A 32 -11.28 25.85 -15.53
CA LEU A 32 -10.26 25.42 -16.52
C LEU A 32 -9.30 24.29 -16.07
N ILE A 33 -9.39 23.81 -14.81
CA ILE A 33 -8.69 22.62 -14.31
C ILE A 33 -9.60 21.84 -13.37
N ILE A 34 -9.45 20.50 -13.36
CA ILE A 34 -10.30 19.59 -12.58
C ILE A 34 -10.31 19.89 -11.06
N THR A 35 -9.20 20.39 -10.50
CA THR A 35 -9.10 20.81 -9.08
C THR A 35 -9.80 22.13 -8.77
N LYS A 36 -10.27 22.85 -9.79
CA LYS A 36 -11.18 24.01 -9.70
C LYS A 36 -12.54 23.72 -10.33
N SER A 37 -12.89 22.44 -10.51
CA SER A 37 -14.19 22.05 -11.06
C SER A 37 -15.33 22.65 -10.27
N THR A 38 -16.31 23.20 -10.96
CA THR A 38 -17.47 23.82 -10.33
C THR A 38 -18.38 22.73 -9.76
N PHE A 39 -18.48 22.64 -8.43
CA PHE A 39 -19.31 21.64 -7.76
C PHE A 39 -20.80 21.98 -7.90
N LEU A 40 -21.56 21.10 -8.54
CA LEU A 40 -22.97 21.27 -8.88
C LEU A 40 -23.87 20.69 -7.79
N CYS A 41 -24.46 21.60 -7.00
CA CYS A 41 -25.41 21.30 -5.93
C CYS A 41 -26.85 21.60 -6.39
N GLY A 42 -27.83 20.88 -5.83
CA GLY A 42 -29.25 21.06 -6.17
C GLY A 42 -29.63 20.57 -7.57
N ASP A 43 -30.92 20.60 -7.89
CA ASP A 43 -31.48 20.20 -9.20
C ASP A 43 -30.98 21.06 -10.37
N ILE A 44 -30.12 22.05 -10.08
CA ILE A 44 -29.42 22.97 -10.97
C ILE A 44 -28.67 22.26 -12.09
N LEU A 45 -28.25 21.00 -11.89
CA LEU A 45 -27.62 20.17 -12.92
C LEU A 45 -28.56 19.89 -14.11
N ASP A 46 -29.87 19.79 -13.86
CA ASP A 46 -30.89 19.66 -14.90
C ASP A 46 -31.30 21.04 -15.43
N GLY A 47 -30.93 21.32 -16.68
CA GLY A 47 -31.15 22.59 -17.33
C GLY A 47 -30.00 23.61 -17.22
N TYR A 48 -28.85 23.26 -16.63
CA TYR A 48 -27.70 24.17 -16.55
C TYR A 48 -27.22 24.60 -17.94
N THR A 49 -27.30 25.90 -18.26
CA THR A 49 -26.84 26.47 -19.54
C THR A 49 -25.54 27.25 -19.39
N GLY A 50 -24.60 27.08 -20.32
CA GLY A 50 -23.37 27.88 -20.40
C GLY A 50 -22.82 28.00 -21.82
N LYS A 51 -21.68 28.67 -21.97
CA LYS A 51 -20.90 28.74 -23.22
C LYS A 51 -19.45 28.35 -22.94
N LEU A 52 -18.82 27.63 -23.87
CA LEU A 52 -17.38 27.32 -23.80
C LEU A 52 -16.54 28.59 -24.02
N PRO A 53 -15.41 28.75 -23.29
CA PRO A 53 -14.58 29.95 -23.34
C PRO A 53 -13.77 30.04 -24.65
N ASP A 54 -13.63 31.25 -25.20
CA ASP A 54 -12.90 31.52 -26.47
C ASP A 54 -11.36 31.55 -26.30
N THR A 55 -10.80 30.78 -25.37
CA THR A 55 -9.38 30.83 -25.00
C THR A 55 -8.68 29.48 -25.04
N GLU A 56 -7.91 29.22 -26.11
CA GLU A 56 -6.84 28.22 -26.12
C GLU A 56 -5.92 28.46 -24.91
N SER A 57 -5.84 27.50 -23.97
CA SER A 57 -4.96 27.61 -22.81
C SER A 57 -4.31 26.27 -22.47
N PRO A 58 -2.98 26.12 -22.57
CA PRO A 58 -2.29 24.86 -22.31
C PRO A 58 -2.14 24.64 -20.80
N VAL A 59 -3.23 24.30 -20.11
CA VAL A 59 -3.25 24.22 -18.65
C VAL A 59 -2.71 22.89 -18.13
N VAL A 60 -1.74 22.97 -17.22
CA VAL A 60 -1.15 21.79 -16.55
C VAL A 60 -2.21 21.12 -15.68
N GLY A 61 -2.32 19.78 -15.78
CA GLY A 61 -3.36 19.01 -15.08
C GLY A 61 -4.60 18.73 -15.94
N GLN A 62 -4.42 18.53 -17.24
CA GLN A 62 -5.40 17.95 -18.16
C GLN A 62 -4.85 16.61 -18.72
N PRO A 63 -5.69 15.63 -19.08
CA PRO A 63 -5.23 14.37 -19.65
C PRO A 63 -4.69 14.57 -21.07
N ALA A 64 -3.59 13.89 -21.42
CA ALA A 64 -2.91 14.07 -22.70
C ALA A 64 -3.72 13.61 -23.93
N SER A 65 -4.78 12.83 -23.74
CA SER A 65 -5.68 12.35 -24.78
C SER A 65 -7.11 12.21 -24.25
N LEU A 66 -8.03 13.03 -24.78
CA LEU A 66 -9.44 12.94 -24.42
C LEU A 66 -10.07 11.74 -25.12
N CYS A 67 -10.70 10.89 -24.30
CA CYS A 67 -11.44 9.68 -24.71
C CYS A 67 -10.68 8.62 -25.50
N GLU A 68 -9.34 8.64 -25.48
CA GLU A 68 -8.55 7.52 -26.01
C GLU A 68 -9.00 6.20 -25.36
N GLY A 69 -9.36 5.23 -26.22
CA GLY A 69 -10.02 3.98 -25.87
C GLY A 69 -11.48 3.86 -26.35
N PHE A 70 -12.19 4.99 -26.55
CA PHE A 70 -13.58 5.00 -27.03
C PHE A 70 -13.66 5.19 -28.56
N PRO A 71 -14.72 4.69 -29.24
CA PRO A 71 -14.87 4.86 -30.69
C PRO A 71 -14.94 6.34 -31.08
N GLY A 72 -13.98 6.81 -31.88
CA GLY A 72 -13.87 8.22 -32.29
C GLY A 72 -13.10 9.13 -31.33
N GLY A 73 -12.63 8.64 -30.18
CA GLY A 73 -11.79 9.41 -29.26
C GLY A 73 -10.39 9.70 -29.82
N GLY A 74 -9.74 10.74 -29.29
CA GLY A 74 -8.44 11.23 -29.79
C GLY A 74 -8.33 12.76 -29.94
N GLY A 75 -9.21 13.53 -29.29
CA GLY A 75 -9.09 14.98 -29.23
C GLY A 75 -7.96 15.44 -28.30
N LYS A 76 -7.52 16.69 -28.52
CA LYS A 76 -6.79 17.47 -27.51
C LYS A 76 -7.79 18.25 -26.67
N ALA A 77 -7.38 18.56 -25.44
CA ALA A 77 -8.09 19.44 -24.52
C ALA A 77 -7.70 20.90 -24.84
N ASP A 78 -8.57 21.66 -25.50
CA ASP A 78 -8.23 23.01 -25.99
C ASP A 78 -9.12 24.13 -25.38
N ASN A 79 -10.41 23.91 -25.07
CA ASN A 79 -11.27 24.89 -24.39
C ASN A 79 -12.22 24.29 -23.31
N VAL A 80 -11.68 23.36 -22.53
CA VAL A 80 -12.38 22.55 -21.50
C VAL A 80 -13.01 23.37 -20.36
N LEU A 81 -14.23 23.00 -19.97
CA LEU A 81 -14.83 23.31 -18.67
C LEU A 81 -15.00 22.06 -17.81
N TRP A 82 -14.70 22.15 -16.51
CA TRP A 82 -14.88 21.08 -15.53
C TRP A 82 -15.97 21.39 -14.50
N PHE A 83 -16.79 20.37 -14.23
CA PHE A 83 -17.81 20.33 -13.20
C PHE A 83 -17.62 19.11 -12.30
N SER A 84 -18.10 19.17 -11.07
CA SER A 84 -18.11 18.02 -10.15
C SER A 84 -19.49 17.79 -9.54
N PHE A 85 -19.87 16.53 -9.37
CA PHE A 85 -21.21 16.12 -8.89
C PHE A 85 -21.12 14.84 -8.05
N ILE A 86 -22.16 14.49 -7.30
CA ILE A 86 -22.23 13.22 -6.54
C ILE A 86 -23.22 12.28 -7.21
N ALA A 87 -22.79 11.06 -7.54
CA ALA A 87 -23.71 10.01 -7.94
C ALA A 87 -24.51 9.52 -6.72
N THR A 88 -25.82 9.33 -6.86
CA THR A 88 -26.72 8.85 -5.79
C THR A 88 -27.28 7.45 -6.04
N SER A 89 -26.98 6.90 -7.21
CA SER A 89 -27.36 5.56 -7.65
C SER A 89 -26.17 4.91 -8.36
N PHE A 90 -26.18 3.58 -8.47
CA PHE A 90 -25.17 2.82 -9.23
C PHE A 90 -25.24 3.10 -10.73
N GLN A 91 -26.36 3.65 -11.21
CA GLN A 91 -26.53 4.11 -12.57
C GLN A 91 -26.72 5.63 -12.58
N PHE A 92 -26.12 6.32 -13.55
CA PHE A 92 -26.45 7.72 -13.89
C PHE A 92 -26.54 7.91 -15.40
N ASP A 93 -27.28 8.94 -15.81
CA ASP A 93 -27.59 9.28 -17.19
C ASP A 93 -27.71 10.80 -17.32
N ILE A 94 -26.82 11.40 -18.12
CA ILE A 94 -26.67 12.84 -18.32
C ILE A 94 -26.73 13.11 -19.83
N ASP A 95 -27.57 14.05 -20.27
CA ASP A 95 -27.62 14.50 -21.66
C ASP A 95 -27.02 15.90 -21.80
N ILE A 96 -26.07 16.07 -22.73
CA ILE A 96 -25.43 17.36 -22.97
C ILE A 96 -25.84 17.88 -24.34
N PHE A 97 -26.82 18.77 -24.35
CA PHE A 97 -27.27 19.50 -25.53
C PHE A 97 -26.26 20.60 -25.86
N TYR A 98 -25.97 20.78 -27.14
CA TYR A 98 -25.08 21.84 -27.62
C TYR A 98 -25.59 22.49 -28.91
N SER A 99 -25.14 23.72 -29.17
CA SER A 99 -25.51 24.56 -30.30
C SER A 99 -24.47 25.68 -30.54
N ASN A 100 -24.63 26.44 -31.63
CA ASN A 100 -23.87 27.68 -31.91
C ASN A 100 -22.33 27.53 -31.89
N CYS A 101 -21.80 26.34 -32.20
CA CYS A 101 -20.38 25.97 -32.16
C CYS A 101 -19.50 26.71 -33.20
N GLY A 102 -19.29 28.01 -33.03
CA GLY A 102 -18.39 28.79 -33.87
C GLY A 102 -18.76 28.82 -35.36
N ALA A 103 -17.75 28.75 -36.24
CA ALA A 103 -17.88 28.97 -37.68
C ALA A 103 -17.61 27.73 -38.57
N ASP A 104 -17.15 26.61 -38.00
CA ASP A 104 -16.97 25.36 -38.74
C ASP A 104 -18.28 24.54 -38.72
N PRO A 105 -18.89 24.20 -39.88
CA PRO A 105 -20.08 23.34 -39.93
C PRO A 105 -19.87 21.90 -39.44
N ASN A 106 -18.65 21.53 -39.02
CA ASN A 106 -18.30 20.24 -38.41
C ASN A 106 -17.97 20.34 -36.91
N ALA A 107 -17.97 21.55 -36.32
CA ALA A 107 -17.67 21.75 -34.90
C ALA A 107 -18.70 21.03 -34.02
N ASN A 108 -18.19 20.35 -32.99
CA ASN A 108 -18.95 19.51 -32.05
C ASN A 108 -18.28 19.61 -30.67
N ILE A 109 -18.82 18.91 -29.66
CA ILE A 109 -18.20 18.78 -28.34
C ILE A 109 -17.59 17.38 -28.12
N GLN A 110 -16.64 17.28 -27.20
CA GLN A 110 -16.23 16.03 -26.54
C GLN A 110 -16.61 16.12 -25.05
N VAL A 111 -17.19 15.06 -24.51
CA VAL A 111 -17.72 15.04 -23.14
C VAL A 111 -17.46 13.71 -22.46
N GLY A 112 -17.19 13.74 -21.14
CA GLY A 112 -16.97 12.52 -20.38
C GLY A 112 -16.84 12.74 -18.88
N VAL A 113 -16.86 11.64 -18.14
CA VAL A 113 -16.84 11.60 -16.67
C VAL A 113 -15.65 10.79 -16.15
N TYR A 114 -14.95 11.36 -15.17
CA TYR A 114 -13.87 10.72 -14.41
C TYR A 114 -14.24 10.53 -12.94
N GLY A 115 -13.74 9.47 -12.32
CA GLY A 115 -13.93 9.15 -10.90
C GLY A 115 -12.83 9.67 -9.96
N ASP A 116 -11.82 10.37 -10.49
CA ASP A 116 -10.74 10.99 -9.72
C ASP A 116 -10.16 12.19 -10.45
N THR A 117 -9.26 12.93 -9.77
CA THR A 117 -8.61 14.14 -10.29
C THR A 117 -7.26 13.88 -11.00
N GLU A 118 -6.85 12.62 -11.12
CA GLU A 118 -5.60 12.19 -11.78
C GLU A 118 -5.85 11.54 -13.16
N PHE A 119 -7.13 11.39 -13.53
CA PHE A 119 -7.64 10.79 -14.77
C PHE A 119 -7.46 9.27 -14.88
N ASN A 120 -7.24 8.57 -13.75
CA ASN A 120 -7.05 7.13 -13.72
C ASN A 120 -8.38 6.37 -13.95
N GLU A 121 -9.46 6.79 -13.29
CA GLU A 121 -10.79 6.19 -13.37
C GLU A 121 -11.66 6.87 -14.45
N LYS A 122 -11.45 6.51 -15.72
CA LYS A 122 -12.36 6.87 -16.83
C LYS A 122 -13.69 6.10 -16.70
N VAL A 123 -14.80 6.81 -16.50
CA VAL A 123 -16.13 6.19 -16.25
C VAL A 123 -16.93 6.02 -17.53
N VAL A 124 -17.13 7.10 -18.28
CA VAL A 124 -17.85 7.14 -19.56
C VAL A 124 -17.37 8.33 -20.39
N CYS A 125 -17.34 8.19 -21.71
CA CYS A 125 -17.19 9.30 -22.65
C CYS A 125 -18.09 9.13 -23.86
N ASN A 126 -18.51 10.25 -24.45
CA ASN A 126 -19.09 10.33 -25.78
C ASN A 126 -18.23 11.24 -26.68
N SER A 127 -17.94 10.79 -27.89
CA SER A 127 -17.17 11.52 -28.90
C SER A 127 -17.79 11.28 -30.27
N PHE A 128 -18.20 12.36 -30.94
CA PHE A 128 -18.73 12.37 -32.31
C PHE A 128 -19.95 11.48 -32.60
N PRO A 129 -21.13 12.05 -32.34
CA PRO A 129 -22.15 12.10 -33.37
C PRO A 129 -22.56 13.55 -33.67
N ASN A 130 -23.02 13.83 -34.90
CA ASN A 130 -23.68 15.10 -35.24
C ASN A 130 -25.13 15.11 -34.68
N ALA A 131 -25.26 14.86 -33.38
CA ALA A 131 -26.53 14.68 -32.68
C ALA A 131 -26.41 15.25 -31.26
N SER A 132 -27.03 16.41 -31.06
CA SER A 132 -27.32 16.98 -29.75
C SER A 132 -28.63 16.35 -29.24
N PRO A 133 -28.69 15.74 -28.04
CA PRO A 133 -27.65 15.72 -27.01
C PRO A 133 -26.57 14.64 -27.18
N ALA A 134 -25.39 14.92 -26.65
CA ALA A 134 -24.37 13.93 -26.36
C ALA A 134 -24.70 13.23 -25.02
N ASN A 135 -25.22 12.01 -25.09
CA ASN A 135 -25.61 11.21 -23.92
C ASN A 135 -24.40 10.58 -23.23
N LEU A 136 -24.37 10.61 -21.89
CA LEU A 136 -23.37 10.02 -21.01
C LEU A 136 -24.07 9.19 -19.92
N TRP A 137 -24.04 7.87 -20.04
CA TRP A 137 -24.62 6.95 -19.07
C TRP A 137 -23.62 5.90 -18.57
N THR A 138 -23.83 5.40 -17.35
CA THR A 138 -23.11 4.25 -16.79
C THR A 138 -24.04 3.46 -15.88
N ASP A 139 -23.74 2.17 -15.66
CA ASP A 139 -24.39 1.29 -14.70
C ASP A 139 -23.47 0.81 -13.56
N ALA A 140 -22.26 1.38 -13.47
CA ALA A 140 -21.21 1.00 -12.51
C ALA A 140 -20.70 2.18 -11.63
N ALA A 141 -21.50 3.23 -11.45
CA ALA A 141 -21.18 4.33 -10.55
C ALA A 141 -21.22 3.92 -9.07
N ILE A 142 -20.56 4.70 -8.21
CA ILE A 142 -20.54 4.49 -6.75
C ILE A 142 -21.39 5.57 -6.06
N PRO A 143 -22.53 5.21 -5.43
CA PRO A 143 -23.34 6.15 -4.66
C PRO A 143 -22.52 6.86 -3.55
N GLY A 144 -22.64 8.18 -3.46
CA GLY A 144 -21.90 9.03 -2.52
C GLY A 144 -20.51 9.44 -3.00
N LYS A 145 -20.01 8.91 -4.13
CA LYS A 145 -18.72 9.33 -4.71
C LYS A 145 -18.87 10.60 -5.54
N VAL A 146 -17.89 11.49 -5.43
CA VAL A 146 -17.74 12.66 -6.31
C VAL A 146 -17.17 12.21 -7.66
N TYR A 147 -17.83 12.62 -8.74
CA TYR A 147 -17.44 12.41 -10.12
C TYR A 147 -17.22 13.76 -10.81
N TYR A 148 -16.32 13.77 -11.80
CA TYR A 148 -15.88 14.97 -12.51
C TYR A 148 -16.31 14.89 -13.97
N LEU A 149 -17.30 15.70 -14.34
CA LEU A 149 -17.75 15.89 -15.72
C LEU A 149 -16.88 16.96 -16.39
N TYR A 150 -16.49 16.73 -17.65
CA TYR A 150 -15.93 17.78 -18.49
C TYR A 150 -16.71 17.96 -19.79
N ILE A 151 -16.63 19.18 -20.34
CA ILE A 151 -17.15 19.56 -21.65
C ILE A 151 -16.06 20.33 -22.37
N ASP A 152 -15.68 19.89 -23.57
CA ASP A 152 -14.64 20.48 -24.40
C ASP A 152 -15.16 20.64 -25.84
N GLY A 153 -14.70 21.66 -26.55
CA GLY A 153 -15.08 21.97 -27.92
C GLY A 153 -14.06 21.39 -28.90
N TYR A 154 -14.52 20.62 -29.88
CA TYR A 154 -13.63 19.96 -30.83
C TYR A 154 -13.31 20.85 -32.03
N GLU A 155 -12.05 21.27 -32.11
CA GLU A 155 -11.54 22.04 -33.26
C GLU A 155 -11.15 21.18 -34.46
N THR A 156 -11.45 21.69 -35.66
CA THR A 156 -10.59 21.40 -36.81
C THR A 156 -9.38 22.34 -36.79
N PRO A 157 -8.14 21.88 -37.05
CA PRO A 157 -6.93 22.66 -36.74
C PRO A 157 -6.90 24.07 -37.33
N GLY A 158 -7.03 25.08 -36.46
CA GLY A 158 -6.96 26.50 -36.79
C GLY A 158 -8.30 27.26 -36.81
N LEU A 159 -9.37 26.73 -36.17
CA LEU A 159 -10.65 27.41 -35.99
C LEU A 159 -11.24 27.18 -34.58
N THR A 160 -11.38 28.26 -33.82
CA THR A 160 -11.91 28.20 -32.44
C THR A 160 -13.34 27.70 -32.38
N SER A 161 -13.57 26.65 -31.58
CA SER A 161 -14.84 25.91 -31.55
C SER A 161 -15.58 26.08 -30.22
N THR A 162 -16.09 27.29 -29.96
CA THR A 162 -16.91 27.55 -28.77
C THR A 162 -18.39 27.31 -29.01
N CYS A 163 -18.95 26.36 -28.27
CA CYS A 163 -20.37 26.01 -28.28
C CYS A 163 -21.12 26.65 -27.10
N ASP A 164 -22.39 26.99 -27.33
CA ASP A 164 -23.38 27.11 -26.25
C ASP A 164 -23.85 25.71 -25.88
N PHE A 165 -23.93 25.38 -24.58
CA PHE A 165 -24.34 24.07 -24.09
C PHE A 165 -25.43 24.15 -23.01
N ARG A 166 -26.19 23.05 -22.86
CA ARG A 166 -27.16 22.81 -21.79
C ARG A 166 -27.05 21.38 -21.32
N ILE A 167 -26.90 21.18 -20.02
CA ILE A 167 -26.92 19.86 -19.38
C ILE A 167 -28.37 19.53 -18.98
N GLU A 168 -28.81 18.30 -19.19
CA GLU A 168 -30.01 17.68 -18.58
C GLU A 168 -29.56 16.44 -17.78
N VAL A 169 -30.26 16.13 -16.69
CA VAL A 169 -29.99 14.92 -15.89
C VAL A 169 -31.20 14.00 -15.93
N ASN A 170 -31.07 12.93 -16.71
CA ASN A 170 -32.11 11.92 -16.88
C ASN A 170 -32.27 11.06 -15.61
N SER A 171 -31.16 10.65 -14.98
CA SER A 171 -31.20 9.86 -13.75
C SER A 171 -29.87 9.80 -12.99
N GLY A 172 -29.93 9.31 -11.75
CA GLY A 172 -28.76 8.82 -10.99
C GLY A 172 -28.01 9.85 -10.16
N ILE A 173 -28.28 11.13 -10.38
CA ILE A 173 -27.78 12.25 -9.58
C ILE A 173 -29.01 12.85 -8.88
N ASN A 174 -28.94 12.98 -7.56
CA ASN A 174 -29.98 13.55 -6.71
C ASN A 174 -29.29 14.41 -5.66
N THR A 175 -29.93 15.51 -5.31
CA THR A 175 -29.23 16.69 -4.81
C THR A 175 -29.92 17.32 -3.60
N THR A 176 -30.93 16.63 -3.06
CA THR A 176 -31.26 16.73 -1.63
C THR A 176 -29.97 16.45 -0.83
N PRO A 177 -29.49 17.40 -0.02
CA PRO A 177 -28.12 17.35 0.46
C PRO A 177 -27.89 16.18 1.43
N TYR A 178 -26.68 15.61 1.39
CA TYR A 178 -26.19 14.63 2.36
C TYR A 178 -25.10 15.27 3.22
N ILE A 179 -25.06 14.93 4.51
CA ILE A 179 -24.69 15.92 5.52
C ILE A 179 -24.38 15.30 6.88
N PHE A 180 -23.37 15.89 7.51
CA PHE A 180 -22.93 15.67 8.87
C PHE A 180 -23.22 16.93 9.69
N ASP A 181 -23.67 16.74 10.93
CA ASP A 181 -23.74 17.79 11.95
C ASP A 181 -22.42 17.81 12.75
N TRP A 182 -21.81 18.98 12.91
CA TRP A 182 -21.42 19.47 14.24
C TRP A 182 -21.01 20.96 14.23
N LYS A 183 -21.81 21.76 14.96
CA LYS A 183 -21.45 22.92 15.82
C LYS A 183 -20.72 24.16 15.25
N ASP A 184 -21.13 25.30 15.83
CA ASP A 184 -20.43 26.57 16.12
C ASP A 184 -19.59 27.20 14.98
N ASP A 185 -19.74 28.48 14.59
CA ASP A 185 -19.91 29.67 15.44
C ASP A 185 -20.62 30.85 14.69
N VAL A 186 -20.77 32.01 15.34
CA VAL A 186 -21.41 33.25 14.83
C VAL A 186 -20.42 34.42 14.75
N SER A 187 -20.58 35.30 13.74
CA SER A 187 -20.00 36.65 13.77
C SER A 187 -20.85 37.64 12.95
N GLY A 188 -21.14 38.82 13.51
CA GLY A 188 -21.79 39.96 12.81
C GLY A 188 -20.95 40.47 11.62
N ILE A 189 -21.49 41.19 10.63
CA ILE A 189 -22.38 42.37 10.66
C ILE A 189 -21.70 43.64 11.20
N SER A 190 -21.47 44.57 10.28
CA SER A 190 -21.31 46.02 10.43
C SER A 190 -21.42 46.60 9.00
N THR A 191 -22.15 47.65 8.63
CA THR A 191 -22.81 48.75 9.39
C THR A 191 -23.98 49.32 8.58
N GLU A 192 -25.06 49.76 9.23
CA GLU A 192 -25.91 50.90 8.84
C GLU A 192 -26.63 51.38 10.12
N GLU A 193 -26.63 52.70 10.39
CA GLU A 193 -26.71 53.23 11.78
C GLU A 193 -28.14 53.50 12.31
N ASP A 194 -28.37 53.06 13.56
CA ASP A 194 -29.29 53.60 14.58
C ASP A 194 -30.81 53.75 14.33
N GLY A 195 -31.38 52.96 13.41
CA GLY A 195 -32.67 52.23 13.61
C GLY A 195 -34.00 52.96 13.94
N ILE A 196 -34.04 54.29 14.05
CA ILE A 196 -35.21 55.05 14.53
C ILE A 196 -36.01 55.68 13.38
N VAL A 197 -37.34 55.57 13.44
CA VAL A 197 -38.26 56.14 12.44
C VAL A 197 -39.19 57.17 13.09
N ILE A 198 -38.86 58.44 12.91
CA ILE A 198 -39.70 59.58 13.36
C ILE A 198 -40.81 59.82 12.33
N GLN A 199 -42.08 59.83 12.77
CA GLN A 199 -43.22 60.24 11.94
C GLN A 199 -43.90 61.48 12.51
N ASP A 200 -43.49 62.65 12.04
CA ASP A 200 -44.15 63.92 12.30
C ASP A 200 -45.54 63.96 11.62
N ASN A 201 -46.59 64.09 12.44
CA ASN A 201 -47.98 64.19 12.02
C ASN A 201 -48.63 65.55 12.41
N HIS A 202 -47.94 66.67 12.13
CA HIS A 202 -48.49 68.03 12.24
C HIS A 202 -49.95 68.15 11.74
N ASN A 203 -50.91 68.24 12.65
CA ASN A 203 -52.26 68.76 12.41
C ASN A 203 -52.76 69.53 13.63
N VAL A 204 -53.40 70.68 13.38
CA VAL A 204 -53.59 71.74 14.38
C VAL A 204 -54.92 71.58 15.14
N CYS A 205 -54.95 72.06 16.39
CA CYS A 205 -56.12 72.23 17.30
C CYS A 205 -56.43 71.14 18.35
N SER A 206 -55.45 70.39 18.88
CA SER A 206 -55.38 70.05 20.34
C SER A 206 -54.18 69.15 20.68
N GLY A 207 -53.39 69.52 21.70
CA GLY A 207 -52.20 68.77 22.17
C GLY A 207 -50.94 69.03 21.33
N ASN A 208 -49.76 68.95 21.95
CA ASN A 208 -48.46 69.06 21.27
C ASN A 208 -47.74 67.69 21.25
N ASN A 209 -48.48 66.64 20.89
CA ASN A 209 -47.97 65.27 20.88
C ASN A 209 -47.07 65.00 19.67
N ILE A 210 -45.90 64.42 19.91
CA ILE A 210 -45.04 63.81 18.88
C ILE A 210 -44.94 62.31 19.16
N ILE A 211 -45.08 61.49 18.12
CA ILE A 211 -45.06 60.02 18.20
C ILE A 211 -43.66 59.52 17.84
N TYR A 212 -43.07 58.71 18.72
CA TYR A 212 -41.76 58.08 18.50
C TYR A 212 -41.91 56.56 18.41
N ASN A 213 -41.18 55.92 17.48
CA ASN A 213 -41.29 54.48 17.23
C ASN A 213 -39.90 53.86 17.02
N TYR A 214 -39.61 52.81 17.78
CA TYR A 214 -38.32 52.12 17.82
C TYR A 214 -38.44 50.70 17.24
N GLN A 215 -37.61 50.37 16.25
CA GLN A 215 -37.45 48.99 15.79
C GLN A 215 -36.22 48.35 16.45
N ALA A 216 -36.46 47.42 17.38
CA ALA A 216 -35.40 46.62 17.96
C ALA A 216 -34.72 45.73 16.88
N PRO A 217 -33.38 45.56 16.93
CA PRO A 217 -32.65 44.78 15.94
C PRO A 217 -33.04 43.29 15.99
N THR A 218 -33.24 42.68 14.82
CA THR A 218 -33.67 41.28 14.71
C THR A 218 -32.51 40.29 14.90
N CYS A 219 -32.48 39.60 16.04
CA CYS A 219 -31.56 38.48 16.27
C CYS A 219 -31.96 37.25 15.43
N GLU A 220 -31.23 36.96 14.35
CA GLU A 220 -31.47 35.77 13.52
C GLU A 220 -30.96 34.48 14.18
N ALA A 221 -31.86 33.74 14.82
CA ALA A 221 -31.57 32.38 15.28
C ALA A 221 -31.56 31.38 14.10
N LYS A 222 -30.42 30.73 13.83
CA LYS A 222 -30.35 29.57 12.93
C LYS A 222 -31.19 28.42 13.48
N ALA A 223 -32.30 28.12 12.82
CA ALA A 223 -33.32 27.20 13.32
C ALA A 223 -32.87 25.72 13.34
N GLY A 224 -33.14 25.02 14.44
CA GLY A 224 -32.79 23.60 14.59
C GLY A 224 -33.47 22.81 15.72
N ALA A 225 -34.39 23.39 16.49
CA ALA A 225 -34.96 22.74 17.68
C ALA A 225 -36.47 22.96 17.87
N PHE A 226 -37.25 21.94 17.45
CA PHE A 226 -38.67 21.67 17.78
C PHE A 226 -39.75 22.69 17.34
N PRO A 227 -41.01 22.23 17.10
CA PRO A 227 -42.14 23.10 16.84
C PRO A 227 -42.75 23.63 18.15
N LEU A 228 -42.82 24.95 18.30
CA LEU A 228 -43.58 25.64 19.35
C LEU A 228 -44.54 26.65 18.73
N ASP A 229 -45.59 26.11 18.12
CA ASP A 229 -46.72 26.87 17.58
C ASP A 229 -47.53 27.53 18.72
N SER A 230 -47.10 28.68 19.28
CA SER A 230 -47.99 29.62 20.05
C SER A 230 -47.38 30.91 20.61
N PHE A 231 -46.08 31.21 20.44
CA PHE A 231 -45.52 32.49 20.94
C PHE A 231 -44.99 33.39 19.82
N SER A 232 -45.45 34.64 19.84
CA SER A 232 -44.82 35.77 19.15
C SER A 232 -43.59 36.20 19.94
N ASN A 233 -42.42 36.22 19.30
CA ASN A 233 -41.16 36.72 19.90
C ASN A 233 -41.13 38.26 20.03
N LEU A 234 -42.26 38.87 20.36
CA LEU A 234 -42.48 40.32 20.49
C LEU A 234 -42.97 40.72 21.88
N ASP A 235 -43.39 39.76 22.70
CA ASP A 235 -44.00 39.97 24.02
C ASP A 235 -43.04 39.59 25.18
N LEU A 236 -41.73 39.53 24.92
CA LEU A 236 -40.70 38.96 25.82
C LEU A 236 -39.76 39.99 26.46
N TYR A 237 -39.92 41.28 26.13
CA TYR A 237 -39.08 42.37 26.62
C TYR A 237 -39.95 43.52 27.15
N CYS A 238 -39.50 44.14 28.23
CA CYS A 238 -40.01 45.40 28.74
C CYS A 238 -39.14 46.56 28.23
N TYR A 239 -39.78 47.71 28.10
CA TYR A 239 -39.15 48.98 27.74
C TYR A 239 -39.30 49.94 28.93
N GLU A 240 -38.35 50.83 29.16
CA GLU A 240 -38.48 51.93 30.13
C GLU A 240 -37.95 53.23 29.52
N TRP A 241 -38.82 54.23 29.38
CA TRP A 241 -38.52 55.48 28.69
C TRP A 241 -38.28 56.62 29.69
N THR A 242 -37.18 57.35 29.52
CA THR A 242 -36.77 58.45 30.40
C THR A 242 -36.64 59.78 29.62
N ILE A 243 -37.01 60.88 30.29
CA ILE A 243 -37.00 62.25 29.73
C ILE A 243 -36.17 63.14 30.64
N GLU A 244 -35.13 63.77 30.09
CA GLU A 244 -34.30 64.74 30.81
C GLU A 244 -34.46 66.18 30.28
N PRO A 245 -34.50 67.20 31.16
CA PRO A 245 -34.59 67.09 32.62
C PRO A 245 -35.99 66.65 33.07
N ALA A 246 -36.06 65.91 34.19
CA ALA A 246 -37.29 65.27 34.66
C ALA A 246 -38.43 66.28 34.91
N GLY A 247 -39.64 65.96 34.43
CA GLY A 247 -40.84 66.77 34.57
C GLY A 247 -41.09 67.82 33.46
N SER A 248 -40.26 67.85 32.41
CA SER A 248 -40.41 68.73 31.25
C SER A 248 -41.51 68.31 30.26
N GLY A 249 -41.75 67.00 30.14
CA GLY A 249 -42.81 66.38 29.33
C GLY A 249 -43.49 65.24 30.09
N VAL A 250 -44.63 64.80 29.59
CA VAL A 250 -45.42 63.70 30.17
C VAL A 250 -45.68 62.64 29.10
N ILE A 251 -45.35 61.37 29.40
CA ILE A 251 -45.69 60.23 28.56
C ILE A 251 -47.21 59.96 28.68
N LEU A 252 -47.89 59.86 27.54
CA LEU A 252 -49.33 59.66 27.45
C LEU A 252 -49.66 58.23 27.00
N GLY A 253 -49.68 57.30 27.95
CA GLY A 253 -50.01 55.90 27.66
C GLY A 253 -49.49 54.95 28.73
N ASP A 254 -49.12 53.75 28.31
CA ASP A 254 -48.32 52.83 29.10
C ASP A 254 -46.84 53.18 28.89
N PRO A 255 -46.09 53.61 29.93
CA PRO A 255 -44.68 54.00 29.79
C PRO A 255 -43.76 52.82 29.46
N ASN A 256 -44.25 51.58 29.52
CA ASN A 256 -43.45 50.39 29.25
C ASN A 256 -43.73 49.78 27.86
N ALA A 257 -44.50 50.48 27.02
CA ALA A 257 -44.79 50.08 25.65
C ALA A 257 -43.63 50.38 24.67
N ARG A 258 -43.59 49.62 23.56
CA ARG A 258 -42.63 49.85 22.45
C ARG A 258 -42.91 51.13 21.64
N GLU A 259 -44.10 51.71 21.79
CA GLU A 259 -44.56 52.92 21.09
C GLU A 259 -45.19 53.85 22.12
N ILE A 260 -44.74 55.11 22.18
CA ILE A 260 -45.18 56.09 23.17
C ILE A 260 -45.53 57.45 22.53
N ASP A 261 -46.53 58.12 23.11
CA ASP A 261 -46.84 59.54 22.88
C ASP A 261 -46.21 60.38 24.01
N VAL A 262 -45.67 61.56 23.69
CA VAL A 262 -45.17 62.53 24.69
C VAL A 262 -45.80 63.91 24.48
N ASP A 263 -46.35 64.51 25.54
CA ASP A 263 -46.89 65.89 25.55
C ASP A 263 -45.97 66.82 26.38
N TRP A 264 -45.34 67.76 25.68
CA TRP A 264 -44.30 68.63 26.21
C TRP A 264 -44.88 69.86 26.93
N GLN A 265 -44.77 69.88 28.25
CA GLN A 265 -45.42 70.88 29.10
C GLN A 265 -44.69 72.23 29.13
N VAL A 266 -43.40 72.25 28.74
CA VAL A 266 -42.53 73.43 28.74
C VAL A 266 -41.73 73.46 27.42
N PRO A 267 -41.38 74.63 26.84
CA PRO A 267 -40.42 74.71 25.75
C PRO A 267 -38.96 74.64 26.24
N GLY A 268 -38.14 73.80 25.64
CA GLY A 268 -36.72 73.60 25.99
C GLY A 268 -36.06 72.53 25.13
N ASP A 269 -34.76 72.28 25.38
CA ASP A 269 -33.99 71.19 24.76
C ASP A 269 -34.11 69.93 25.64
N TYR A 270 -34.44 68.78 25.03
CA TYR A 270 -34.77 67.55 25.74
C TYR A 270 -34.05 66.33 25.18
N VAL A 271 -33.67 65.41 26.09
CA VAL A 271 -33.18 64.07 25.77
C VAL A 271 -34.28 63.06 26.10
N LEU A 272 -34.54 62.14 25.16
CA LEU A 272 -35.43 61.00 25.32
C LEU A 272 -34.58 59.74 25.15
N SER A 273 -34.51 58.91 26.19
CA SER A 273 -33.76 57.65 26.19
C SER A 273 -34.68 56.47 26.50
N VAL A 274 -34.28 55.27 26.08
CA VAL A 274 -35.01 54.02 26.35
C VAL A 274 -34.04 52.91 26.76
N GLU A 275 -34.35 52.24 27.86
CA GLU A 275 -33.72 50.97 28.24
C GLU A 275 -34.66 49.80 27.91
N ILE A 276 -34.07 48.63 27.62
CA ILE A 276 -34.79 47.44 27.17
C ILE A 276 -34.25 46.24 27.95
N PHE A 277 -35.12 45.49 28.61
CA PHE A 277 -34.74 44.34 29.44
C PHE A 277 -35.69 43.15 29.27
N PRO A 278 -35.21 41.90 29.41
CA PRO A 278 -36.04 40.70 29.27
C PRO A 278 -37.03 40.55 30.44
N HIS A 279 -38.19 39.93 30.19
CA HIS A 279 -39.24 39.73 31.19
C HIS A 279 -38.89 38.62 32.19
N ASP A 280 -39.10 38.87 33.49
CA ASP A 280 -38.58 38.10 34.65
C ASP A 280 -38.97 36.60 34.77
N ASP A 281 -39.83 36.06 33.90
CA ASP A 281 -40.42 34.72 34.03
C ASP A 281 -39.60 33.60 33.34
N ILE A 282 -38.35 33.87 32.91
CA ILE A 282 -37.49 32.90 32.19
C ILE A 282 -36.12 32.72 32.86
N GLU A 283 -36.12 32.13 34.06
CA GLU A 283 -34.91 31.48 34.59
C GLU A 283 -34.60 30.17 33.85
N MET A 284 -33.31 29.79 33.80
CA MET A 284 -32.73 28.56 33.20
C MET A 284 -32.37 28.57 31.69
N CYS A 285 -31.44 29.45 31.29
CA CYS A 285 -30.48 29.11 30.23
C CYS A 285 -29.08 29.70 30.50
N SER A 286 -28.03 29.12 29.91
CA SER A 286 -26.63 29.49 30.17
C SER A 286 -26.21 30.77 29.42
N PRO A 287 -25.41 31.68 30.01
CA PRO A 287 -25.14 32.99 29.42
C PRO A 287 -23.98 32.98 28.42
N SER A 288 -24.28 33.08 27.11
CA SER A 288 -23.30 33.47 26.08
C SER A 288 -23.89 33.92 24.72
N LEU A 289 -25.18 34.25 24.63
CA LEU A 289 -25.87 34.54 23.36
C LEU A 289 -26.95 35.65 23.52
N CYS A 290 -26.54 36.80 24.07
CA CYS A 290 -27.16 38.14 23.94
C CYS A 290 -26.41 39.11 24.87
N LEU A 291 -25.17 39.48 24.52
CA LEU A 291 -24.40 40.54 25.14
C LEU A 291 -23.83 41.42 24.04
N ASP A 292 -24.52 42.51 23.74
CA ASP A 292 -24.04 43.77 23.13
C ASP A 292 -25.26 44.65 22.78
N ALA A 293 -25.96 45.09 23.82
CA ALA A 293 -27.12 45.98 23.73
C ALA A 293 -26.95 47.15 24.72
N SER A 294 -25.95 47.99 24.47
CA SER A 294 -25.74 49.24 25.21
C SER A 294 -26.89 50.23 24.97
N PRO A 295 -27.24 51.09 25.93
CA PRO A 295 -28.28 52.10 25.74
C PRO A 295 -27.93 53.08 24.61
N ILE A 296 -28.88 53.31 23.71
CA ILE A 296 -28.72 54.18 22.54
C ILE A 296 -29.18 55.59 22.90
N ASN A 297 -28.24 56.54 22.98
CA ASN A 297 -28.52 57.95 23.25
C ASN A 297 -28.76 58.72 21.95
N VAL A 298 -29.92 59.38 21.84
CA VAL A 298 -30.40 59.99 20.59
C VAL A 298 -30.49 61.51 20.74
N PHE A 299 -29.76 62.25 19.90
CA PHE A 299 -29.75 63.72 19.91
C PHE A 299 -30.72 64.29 18.87
N SER A 300 -31.71 65.07 19.32
CA SER A 300 -32.64 65.80 18.43
C SER A 300 -32.09 67.19 18.06
N ARG A 301 -32.85 68.00 17.29
CA ARG A 301 -32.35 69.25 16.68
C ARG A 301 -33.41 70.35 16.61
N ASP A 302 -32.96 71.59 16.82
CA ASP A 302 -33.76 72.81 17.04
C ASP A 302 -34.93 73.01 16.07
N ILE A 303 -36.12 73.33 16.62
CA ILE A 303 -37.29 73.78 15.85
C ILE A 303 -37.51 75.29 16.09
N THR A 304 -36.98 76.13 15.18
CA THR A 304 -37.35 77.56 15.11
C THR A 304 -38.36 77.82 14.01
N GLN A 305 -39.47 78.49 14.31
CA GLN A 305 -40.40 79.02 13.30
C GLN A 305 -40.46 80.55 13.34
N MET A 306 -40.43 81.18 12.16
CA MET A 306 -40.46 82.63 11.97
C MET A 306 -41.85 83.14 11.54
N THR A 307 -42.18 84.38 11.93
CA THR A 307 -42.89 85.47 11.18
C THR A 307 -43.94 85.07 10.11
N ALA A 308 -45.14 85.66 9.99
CA ALA A 308 -45.55 87.07 10.04
C ALA A 308 -47.11 87.12 9.84
N ASP A 309 -47.85 88.22 9.62
CA ASP A 309 -47.58 89.67 9.49
C ASP A 309 -48.89 90.47 9.77
N THR A 310 -48.78 91.80 9.70
CA THR A 310 -49.85 92.81 9.53
C THR A 310 -50.53 92.74 8.12
N ILE A 311 -51.43 93.61 7.62
CA ILE A 311 -51.80 95.03 7.89
C ILE A 311 -53.23 95.34 7.34
N TYR A 312 -53.78 96.52 7.68
CA TYR A 312 -54.93 97.27 7.08
C TYR A 312 -56.38 96.92 7.54
N VAL A 313 -57.31 97.84 7.92
CA VAL A 313 -57.53 99.32 7.88
C VAL A 313 -58.60 99.79 6.86
N CYS A 314 -59.27 100.92 7.19
CA CYS A 314 -60.37 101.62 6.52
C CYS A 314 -61.80 101.02 6.72
N SER A 315 -62.87 101.81 6.91
CA SER A 315 -63.00 103.28 6.98
C SER A 315 -63.69 103.74 8.28
N HIS A 316 -63.23 104.79 8.97
CA HIS A 316 -62.29 105.85 8.58
C HIS A 316 -61.00 105.84 9.43
N GLU A 317 -59.89 106.26 8.81
CA GLU A 317 -58.50 106.30 9.32
C GLU A 317 -58.20 107.49 10.28
N PRO A 318 -57.01 107.59 10.97
CA PRO A 318 -55.69 107.03 10.61
C PRO A 318 -54.81 106.45 11.77
N TYR A 319 -53.56 106.13 11.43
CA TYR A 319 -52.49 105.50 12.23
C TYR A 319 -51.12 105.86 11.59
N PRO A 320 -49.93 105.86 12.25
CA PRO A 320 -49.56 105.54 13.64
C PRO A 320 -49.28 106.80 14.51
N TYR A 321 -48.16 107.14 15.20
CA TYR A 321 -46.74 106.70 15.27
C TYR A 321 -46.03 107.13 16.59
N CYS A 322 -44.68 107.06 16.64
CA CYS A 322 -43.80 107.25 17.80
C CYS A 322 -43.95 108.59 18.56
N GLY A 323 -44.73 108.59 19.64
CA GLY A 323 -44.61 109.53 20.77
C GLY A 323 -45.22 110.92 20.58
N GLU A 324 -46.49 111.06 21.02
CA GLU A 324 -47.28 112.30 21.18
C GLU A 324 -47.93 112.89 19.89
N LEU A 325 -49.15 113.47 19.90
CA LEU A 325 -50.23 113.57 20.91
C LEU A 325 -51.60 114.02 20.27
N ILE A 326 -52.72 113.85 21.00
CA ILE A 326 -54.03 114.56 20.90
C ILE A 326 -54.96 114.25 19.67
N ALA A 327 -56.31 114.16 19.75
CA ALA A 327 -57.30 113.90 20.83
C ALA A 327 -58.74 113.69 20.24
N GLU A 328 -59.74 113.42 21.11
CA GLU A 328 -61.22 113.48 20.88
C GLU A 328 -61.85 112.38 19.97
N THR A 329 -63.12 111.90 20.11
CA THR A 329 -64.25 112.22 21.05
C THR A 329 -65.28 111.07 21.22
N THR A 330 -65.98 111.04 22.36
CA THR A 330 -67.34 110.48 22.65
C THR A 330 -67.75 109.01 22.38
N THR A 331 -67.94 108.26 23.48
CA THR A 331 -69.19 107.60 23.98
C THR A 331 -70.14 106.79 23.05
N ILE A 332 -70.43 105.52 23.39
CA ILE A 332 -71.78 104.92 23.70
C ILE A 332 -71.72 103.38 23.92
N THR A 333 -72.62 102.82 24.74
CA THR A 333 -72.85 101.36 24.96
C THR A 333 -74.07 100.82 24.23
N CYS A 334 -74.03 99.58 23.71
CA CYS A 334 -75.17 98.64 23.72
C CYS A 334 -74.80 97.20 23.32
N ILE A 335 -75.78 96.28 23.37
CA ILE A 335 -75.68 94.85 23.03
C ILE A 335 -76.47 94.54 21.73
N GLU A 336 -76.00 93.51 21.02
CA GLU A 336 -76.68 92.70 19.99
C GLU A 336 -76.79 93.17 18.51
N ASN A 337 -76.47 92.18 17.66
CA ASN A 337 -76.97 91.89 16.31
C ASN A 337 -76.49 92.68 15.07
N THR A 338 -76.06 91.88 14.08
CA THR A 338 -75.82 92.16 12.65
C THR A 338 -74.69 93.14 12.22
N ALA A 339 -73.75 92.58 11.44
CA ALA A 339 -72.87 93.22 10.45
C ALA A 339 -71.79 94.26 10.89
N ASN A 340 -70.54 93.78 10.88
CA ASN A 340 -69.31 94.49 10.45
C ASN A 340 -68.77 95.72 11.25
N CYS A 341 -67.83 95.45 12.19
CA CYS A 341 -66.62 96.25 12.54
C CYS A 341 -66.73 97.70 13.10
N ILE A 342 -65.81 98.27 13.91
CA ILE A 342 -64.65 97.81 14.74
C ILE A 342 -64.34 98.90 15.82
N GLU A 343 -64.01 98.52 17.07
CA GLU A 343 -63.39 99.34 18.18
C GLU A 343 -64.08 100.69 18.63
N VAL A 344 -63.64 101.51 19.61
CA VAL A 344 -62.36 101.69 20.39
C VAL A 344 -62.62 101.94 21.92
N VAL A 345 -61.70 102.57 22.69
CA VAL A 345 -61.59 102.46 24.18
C VAL A 345 -61.56 103.80 24.98
N GLN A 346 -61.91 103.72 26.28
CA GLN A 346 -61.69 104.64 27.44
C GLN A 346 -62.70 105.77 27.75
N PRO A 347 -62.79 106.25 29.04
CA PRO A 347 -62.48 105.61 30.33
C PRO A 347 -63.58 105.83 31.43
N PHE A 348 -63.45 105.16 32.58
CA PHE A 348 -63.97 105.69 33.86
C PHE A 348 -63.16 105.24 35.10
N LYS A 349 -63.50 105.79 36.26
CA LYS A 349 -62.65 105.90 37.47
C LYS A 349 -63.20 105.07 38.64
N LEU A 350 -62.36 104.27 39.31
CA LEU A 350 -62.70 103.65 40.59
C LEU A 350 -62.65 104.65 41.76
N LEU A 351 -63.42 104.36 42.82
CA LEU A 351 -63.33 105.04 44.11
C LEU A 351 -62.16 104.49 44.93
N GLU A 352 -61.66 105.26 45.88
CA GLU A 352 -60.51 104.88 46.71
C GLU A 352 -60.88 103.77 47.72
N ASN A 353 -60.02 102.76 47.82
CA ASN A 353 -60.09 101.72 48.83
C ASN A 353 -59.41 102.22 50.12
N ASP A 354 -60.04 102.03 51.27
CA ASP A 354 -59.43 102.32 52.57
C ASP A 354 -58.70 101.07 53.10
N THR A 355 -57.61 101.23 53.85
CA THR A 355 -56.74 100.11 54.25
C THR A 355 -56.34 100.16 55.72
N VAL A 356 -56.53 99.04 56.44
CA VAL A 356 -56.24 98.87 57.87
C VAL A 356 -55.08 97.89 58.02
N ASP A 357 -53.91 98.41 58.41
CA ASP A 357 -52.67 97.62 58.54
C ASP A 357 -52.48 97.10 59.97
N TYR A 358 -52.10 95.82 60.11
CA TYR A 358 -51.84 95.12 61.37
C TYR A 358 -50.33 94.85 61.59
N GLY A 359 -49.48 95.16 60.61
CA GLY A 359 -48.02 94.98 60.68
C GLY A 359 -47.50 93.61 60.24
N THR A 360 -46.28 93.30 60.67
CA THR A 360 -45.51 92.13 60.24
C THR A 360 -45.46 91.04 61.30
N PHE A 361 -45.62 89.80 60.88
CA PHE A 361 -45.41 88.57 61.64
C PHE A 361 -44.29 87.74 61.00
N VAL A 362 -43.63 86.86 61.76
CA VAL A 362 -42.49 86.05 61.26
C VAL A 362 -42.87 84.58 61.25
N ASN A 363 -42.50 83.87 60.18
CA ASN A 363 -42.71 82.43 60.05
C ASN A 363 -41.38 81.68 59.84
N CYS A 364 -41.23 80.55 60.55
CA CYS A 364 -40.10 79.63 60.42
C CYS A 364 -40.52 78.41 59.57
N GLY A 365 -39.57 77.86 58.80
CA GLY A 365 -39.86 77.07 57.61
C GLY A 365 -40.75 75.83 57.77
N SER A 366 -41.41 75.49 56.65
CA SER A 366 -42.10 74.22 56.30
C SER A 366 -43.27 73.72 57.16
N GLU A 367 -43.28 73.84 58.49
CA GLU A 367 -44.30 73.19 59.34
C GLU A 367 -45.12 74.16 60.23
N GLY A 368 -44.89 75.47 60.11
CA GLY A 368 -45.71 76.51 60.76
C GLY A 368 -46.62 77.26 59.77
N CYS A 369 -47.93 77.27 60.02
CA CYS A 369 -48.85 78.20 59.37
C CYS A 369 -49.35 79.23 60.40
N PHE A 370 -49.37 80.51 60.04
CA PHE A 370 -49.85 81.58 60.92
C PHE A 370 -51.37 81.76 60.76
N GLU A 371 -52.17 81.46 61.79
CA GLU A 371 -53.62 81.61 61.72
C GLU A 371 -54.07 83.06 62.05
N LEU A 372 -54.79 83.71 61.14
CA LEU A 372 -55.40 85.02 61.38
C LEU A 372 -56.84 85.06 60.83
N PHE A 373 -57.78 85.52 61.68
CA PHE A 373 -59.22 85.57 61.36
C PHE A 373 -59.84 84.23 60.89
N GLY A 374 -59.39 83.09 61.44
CA GLY A 374 -59.94 81.77 61.09
C GLY A 374 -59.42 81.20 59.76
N ILE A 375 -58.26 81.66 59.28
CA ILE A 375 -57.59 81.18 58.06
C ILE A 375 -56.09 81.06 58.35
N GLU A 376 -55.50 79.96 57.91
CA GLU A 376 -54.05 79.69 57.98
C GLU A 376 -53.31 80.33 56.81
N TYR A 377 -52.19 81.00 57.10
CA TYR A 377 -51.30 81.62 56.13
C TYR A 377 -49.91 81.00 56.25
N CYS A 378 -49.57 80.09 55.33
CA CYS A 378 -48.36 79.26 55.39
C CYS A 378 -47.17 79.84 54.58
N THR A 379 -47.44 80.71 53.61
CA THR A 379 -46.43 81.34 52.74
C THR A 379 -46.02 82.74 53.22
N PRO A 380 -44.72 83.12 53.15
CA PRO A 380 -44.31 84.52 53.31
C PRO A 380 -44.88 85.42 52.22
N GLY A 381 -45.18 86.68 52.56
CA GLY A 381 -45.72 87.68 51.63
C GLY A 381 -46.52 88.80 52.30
N GLU A 382 -46.89 89.82 51.53
CA GLU A 382 -47.87 90.84 51.93
C GLU A 382 -49.29 90.37 51.58
N TYR A 383 -50.18 90.32 52.58
CA TYR A 383 -51.56 89.92 52.43
C TYR A 383 -52.49 91.14 52.52
N LEU A 384 -53.37 91.29 51.53
CA LEU A 384 -54.42 92.29 51.48
C LEU A 384 -55.79 91.59 51.35
N ARG A 385 -56.63 91.65 52.38
CA ARG A 385 -57.92 90.96 52.44
C ARG A 385 -59.07 91.95 52.59
N PRO A 386 -60.10 91.95 51.73
CA PRO A 386 -61.28 92.81 51.93
C PRO A 386 -61.99 92.48 53.25
N ASP A 387 -62.51 93.50 53.92
CA ASP A 387 -63.38 93.33 55.09
C ASP A 387 -64.61 92.49 54.72
N LYS A 388 -65.03 91.62 55.64
CA LYS A 388 -66.10 90.64 55.40
C LYS A 388 -67.47 91.29 55.19
N ASP A 389 -67.70 92.44 55.80
CA ASP A 389 -68.99 93.13 55.83
C ASP A 389 -68.97 94.46 55.03
N VAL A 390 -67.81 94.95 54.57
CA VAL A 390 -67.67 96.22 53.81
C VAL A 390 -66.71 96.14 52.61
N CYS A 391 -67.25 96.14 51.39
CA CYS A 391 -66.51 95.91 50.13
C CYS A 391 -65.50 96.99 49.67
N ASN A 392 -65.19 98.02 50.47
CA ASN A 392 -64.22 99.07 50.13
C ASN A 392 -63.16 99.32 51.22
N ILE A 393 -63.05 98.41 52.19
CA ILE A 393 -62.03 98.40 53.25
C ILE A 393 -61.21 97.11 53.13
N PHE A 394 -59.89 97.19 53.28
CA PHE A 394 -58.99 96.06 53.19
C PHE A 394 -58.10 95.96 54.43
N HIS A 395 -58.00 94.77 55.03
CA HIS A 395 -57.04 94.46 56.09
C HIS A 395 -55.70 94.08 55.46
N LYS A 396 -54.62 94.71 55.90
CA LYS A 396 -53.24 94.46 55.47
C LYS A 396 -52.41 93.84 56.60
N PHE A 397 -51.57 92.87 56.28
CA PHE A 397 -50.49 92.38 57.15
C PHE A 397 -49.40 91.71 56.31
N ILE A 398 -48.21 91.52 56.89
CA ILE A 398 -47.06 90.91 56.22
C ILE A 398 -46.63 89.66 57.01
N ILE A 399 -46.22 88.61 56.30
CA ILE A 399 -45.53 87.45 56.88
C ILE A 399 -44.12 87.39 56.28
N GLU A 400 -43.09 87.51 57.10
CA GLU A 400 -41.69 87.38 56.68
C GLU A 400 -41.15 85.96 56.94
N GLY A 401 -40.34 85.44 56.01
CA GLY A 401 -39.76 84.10 56.09
C GLY A 401 -38.37 84.09 56.72
N PHE A 402 -38.16 83.19 57.66
CA PHE A 402 -36.87 82.94 58.33
C PHE A 402 -36.12 81.80 57.62
N ASN A 403 -34.89 82.08 57.18
CA ASN A 403 -34.03 81.14 56.47
C ASN A 403 -32.79 80.79 57.30
N ILE A 404 -32.43 79.51 57.32
CA ILE A 404 -31.12 78.99 57.70
C ILE A 404 -30.62 78.18 56.52
N ASP A 405 -29.37 78.37 56.14
CA ASP A 405 -28.63 77.52 55.21
C ASP A 405 -27.39 77.00 55.93
N ILE A 406 -27.06 75.73 55.73
CA ILE A 406 -25.95 75.03 56.39
C ILE A 406 -25.23 74.21 55.32
N ASP A 407 -24.13 74.75 54.80
CA ASP A 407 -23.24 73.98 53.93
C ASP A 407 -22.38 73.06 54.81
N LEU A 408 -22.69 71.76 54.73
CA LEU A 408 -22.01 70.67 55.41
C LEU A 408 -22.09 69.43 54.50
N PRO A 409 -20.97 68.79 54.13
CA PRO A 409 -21.00 67.57 53.35
C PRO A 409 -21.79 66.46 54.07
N THR A 410 -22.50 65.63 53.29
CA THR A 410 -23.32 64.52 53.82
C THR A 410 -22.49 63.31 54.25
N THR A 411 -21.29 63.15 53.67
CA THR A 411 -20.32 62.09 53.98
C THR A 411 -18.89 62.61 53.86
N VAL A 412 -18.01 62.13 54.76
CA VAL A 412 -16.55 62.26 54.68
C VAL A 412 -15.90 60.96 55.16
N SER A 413 -14.69 60.66 54.70
CA SER A 413 -13.92 59.48 55.14
C SER A 413 -12.78 59.85 56.07
N LEU A 414 -12.50 58.98 57.04
CA LEU A 414 -11.17 58.82 57.62
C LEU A 414 -10.42 57.74 56.82
N ASP A 415 -9.17 58.00 56.48
CA ASP A 415 -8.32 57.13 55.65
C ASP A 415 -6.91 56.93 56.26
N CYS A 416 -6.02 56.23 55.55
CA CYS A 416 -4.70 55.89 56.09
C CYS A 416 -3.73 57.09 56.19
N ASP A 417 -4.06 58.25 55.62
CA ASP A 417 -3.29 59.50 55.75
C ASP A 417 -3.95 60.51 56.73
N THR A 418 -5.19 60.27 57.19
CA THR A 418 -5.99 61.24 57.96
C THR A 418 -6.59 60.67 59.27
N ASP A 419 -5.76 60.54 60.31
CA ASP A 419 -6.18 60.12 61.67
C ASP A 419 -7.23 61.06 62.33
N ASP A 420 -7.20 62.36 62.06
CA ASP A 420 -8.12 63.39 62.60
C ASP A 420 -8.60 64.32 61.47
N LEU A 421 -9.92 64.55 61.36
CA LEU A 421 -10.53 65.48 60.40
C LEU A 421 -11.16 66.70 61.11
N LEU A 422 -10.88 67.92 60.61
CA LEU A 422 -11.49 69.16 61.11
C LEU A 422 -12.67 69.61 60.22
N ILE A 423 -13.89 69.35 60.67
CA ILE A 423 -15.13 69.79 60.04
C ILE A 423 -15.36 71.28 60.34
N SER A 424 -15.67 72.06 59.30
CA SER A 424 -15.99 73.50 59.41
C SER A 424 -17.19 73.83 58.52
N PRO A 425 -18.43 73.86 59.06
CA PRO A 425 -19.64 74.19 58.30
C PRO A 425 -19.71 75.68 57.99
N GLU A 426 -20.21 76.06 56.80
CA GLU A 426 -20.62 77.44 56.54
C GLU A 426 -22.12 77.61 56.85
N VAL A 427 -22.46 78.54 57.74
CA VAL A 427 -23.84 78.81 58.16
C VAL A 427 -24.26 80.20 57.69
N SER A 428 -25.30 80.27 56.88
CA SER A 428 -25.92 81.53 56.46
C SER A 428 -27.34 81.65 57.02
N THR A 429 -27.75 82.86 57.42
CA THR A 429 -29.10 83.13 57.91
C THR A 429 -29.44 84.60 57.74
N ASN A 430 -30.74 84.91 57.57
CA ASN A 430 -31.24 86.29 57.59
C ASN A 430 -31.51 86.82 59.02
N TYR A 431 -31.20 86.05 60.06
CA TYR A 431 -31.34 86.45 61.45
C TYR A 431 -30.29 87.47 61.91
N THR A 432 -30.66 88.37 62.84
CA THR A 432 -29.80 89.46 63.33
C THR A 432 -29.65 89.51 64.86
N GLY A 433 -30.22 88.55 65.59
CA GLY A 433 -29.99 88.35 67.03
C GLY A 433 -28.80 87.41 67.29
N ASN A 434 -28.70 86.87 68.51
CA ASN A 434 -27.62 85.95 68.85
C ASN A 434 -27.84 84.55 68.26
N VAL A 435 -26.75 83.89 67.84
CA VAL A 435 -26.75 82.53 67.29
C VAL A 435 -25.80 81.66 68.09
N THR A 436 -26.18 80.41 68.32
CA THR A 436 -25.39 79.41 69.06
C THR A 436 -25.39 78.08 68.32
N TYR A 437 -24.32 77.29 68.50
CA TYR A 437 -24.10 76.05 67.78
C TYR A 437 -24.02 74.87 68.76
N GLU A 438 -24.46 73.70 68.32
CA GLU A 438 -24.44 72.46 69.11
C GLU A 438 -24.10 71.29 68.17
N TRP A 439 -23.00 70.59 68.44
CA TRP A 439 -22.64 69.35 67.76
C TRP A 439 -23.06 68.15 68.61
N ARG A 440 -23.68 67.16 67.99
CA ARG A 440 -24.11 65.91 68.61
C ARG A 440 -23.55 64.69 67.87
N SER A 441 -23.26 63.63 68.61
CA SER A 441 -23.13 62.27 68.05
C SER A 441 -23.91 61.30 68.93
N ASN A 442 -24.64 60.37 68.31
CA ASN A 442 -25.56 59.44 68.99
C ASN A 442 -26.51 60.13 70.01
N GLY A 443 -26.95 61.36 69.70
CA GLY A 443 -27.81 62.20 70.52
C GLY A 443 -27.14 62.93 71.70
N VAL A 444 -25.85 62.66 71.97
CA VAL A 444 -25.06 63.31 73.04
C VAL A 444 -24.34 64.54 72.48
N VAL A 445 -24.38 65.67 73.19
CA VAL A 445 -23.66 66.90 72.81
C VAL A 445 -22.16 66.72 73.05
N ILE A 446 -21.36 66.99 72.01
CA ILE A 446 -19.90 66.80 71.98
C ILE A 446 -19.13 68.11 71.74
N GLY A 447 -19.77 69.15 71.19
CA GLY A 447 -19.16 70.45 70.93
C GLY A 447 -20.21 71.58 70.86
N ASN A 448 -19.77 72.83 71.04
CA ASN A 448 -20.63 74.02 70.91
C ASN A 448 -19.96 75.17 70.11
N ASP A 449 -18.74 74.93 69.60
CA ASP A 449 -18.10 75.77 68.60
C ASP A 449 -18.64 75.40 67.21
N ILE A 450 -18.48 76.29 66.22
CA ILE A 450 -18.94 76.03 64.84
C ILE A 450 -18.17 74.87 64.20
N ASN A 451 -16.87 74.75 64.45
CA ASN A 451 -16.03 73.68 63.92
C ASN A 451 -15.93 72.49 64.90
N LEU A 452 -15.78 71.27 64.38
CA LEU A 452 -15.61 70.03 65.15
C LEU A 452 -14.43 69.21 64.61
N SER A 453 -13.58 68.68 65.49
CA SER A 453 -12.58 67.68 65.14
C SER A 453 -13.13 66.27 65.39
N VAL A 454 -12.98 65.35 64.44
CA VAL A 454 -13.47 63.97 64.52
C VAL A 454 -12.38 62.96 64.15
N SER A 455 -12.34 61.85 64.89
CA SER A 455 -11.41 60.71 64.69
C SER A 455 -12.08 59.35 65.00
N GLU A 456 -13.41 59.34 65.12
CA GLU A 456 -14.22 58.12 65.20
C GLU A 456 -15.29 58.17 64.10
N THR A 457 -15.68 57.01 63.57
CA THR A 457 -16.72 56.91 62.53
C THR A 457 -18.13 56.94 63.13
N GLY A 458 -19.09 57.44 62.37
CA GLY A 458 -20.49 57.53 62.79
C GLY A 458 -21.22 58.77 62.26
N ALA A 459 -22.46 58.93 62.71
CA ALA A 459 -23.28 60.11 62.39
C ALA A 459 -23.01 61.25 63.38
N TYR A 460 -22.81 62.44 62.81
CA TYR A 460 -22.57 63.71 63.50
C TYR A 460 -23.64 64.72 63.07
N GLU A 461 -24.47 65.13 64.03
CA GLU A 461 -25.56 66.09 63.85
C GLU A 461 -25.06 67.47 64.27
N PHE A 462 -25.08 68.44 63.35
CA PHE A 462 -24.78 69.84 63.62
C PHE A 462 -26.08 70.63 63.72
N LYS A 463 -26.23 71.40 64.80
CA LYS A 463 -27.47 72.11 65.12
C LYS A 463 -27.22 73.60 65.39
N VAL A 464 -28.02 74.45 64.76
CA VAL A 464 -28.00 75.90 64.91
C VAL A 464 -29.21 76.34 65.73
N ILE A 465 -28.95 77.04 66.84
CA ILE A 465 -29.92 77.37 67.90
C ILE A 465 -29.99 78.89 68.09
N PHE A 466 -31.20 79.43 68.17
CA PHE A 466 -31.50 80.86 68.19
C PHE A 466 -32.15 81.25 69.54
N PRO A 467 -31.35 81.47 70.61
CA PRO A 467 -31.85 81.56 71.99
C PRO A 467 -32.74 82.77 72.31
N ASP A 468 -32.79 83.77 71.44
CA ASP A 468 -33.62 84.98 71.61
C ASP A 468 -35.04 84.84 71.00
N LEU A 469 -35.40 83.68 70.44
CA LEU A 469 -36.74 83.38 69.90
C LEU A 469 -37.53 82.47 70.86
N GLU A 470 -38.73 82.90 71.25
CA GLU A 470 -39.58 82.20 72.25
C GLU A 470 -40.39 81.02 71.65
N SER A 471 -40.15 80.67 70.38
CA SER A 471 -40.79 79.59 69.64
C SER A 471 -39.81 78.89 68.70
N VAL A 472 -40.02 77.59 68.45
CA VAL A 472 -39.03 76.68 67.84
C VAL A 472 -38.65 77.07 66.41
N CYS A 473 -37.46 77.64 66.27
CA CYS A 473 -36.77 77.82 64.99
C CYS A 473 -35.34 77.31 65.17
N GLU A 474 -35.02 76.17 64.56
CA GLU A 474 -33.73 75.49 64.65
C GLU A 474 -33.38 74.87 63.29
N GLY A 475 -32.09 74.78 62.98
CA GLY A 475 -31.60 74.14 61.75
C GLY A 475 -30.66 72.99 62.11
N THR A 476 -30.82 71.85 61.43
CA THR A 476 -30.01 70.64 61.67
C THR A 476 -29.48 70.09 60.36
N ALA A 477 -28.17 69.84 60.29
CA ALA A 477 -27.52 69.09 59.22
C ALA A 477 -26.86 67.83 59.79
N VAL A 478 -26.71 66.77 58.99
CA VAL A 478 -26.10 65.50 59.42
C VAL A 478 -24.98 65.11 58.47
N LEU A 479 -23.79 64.93 59.03
CA LEU A 479 -22.61 64.38 58.38
C LEU A 479 -22.40 62.94 58.85
N ASN A 480 -22.10 62.03 57.92
CA ASN A 480 -21.65 60.67 58.24
C ASN A 480 -20.14 60.56 58.00
N VAL A 481 -19.38 60.27 59.06
CA VAL A 481 -17.95 59.96 58.98
C VAL A 481 -17.81 58.44 58.78
N VAL A 482 -17.21 58.03 57.66
CA VAL A 482 -17.01 56.61 57.30
C VAL A 482 -15.52 56.22 57.31
N GLU A 483 -15.25 54.92 57.32
CA GLU A 483 -13.91 54.34 57.31
C GLU A 483 -13.51 53.97 55.87
N SER A 484 -12.32 54.39 55.43
CA SER A 484 -11.71 54.03 54.14
C SER A 484 -10.35 53.34 54.32
N MET A 485 -10.23 52.48 55.33
CA MET A 485 -8.99 51.78 55.72
C MET A 485 -8.67 50.54 54.84
N GLY A 486 -9.24 50.46 53.64
CA GLY A 486 -9.00 49.36 52.70
C GLY A 486 -7.69 49.55 51.92
N ALA A 487 -6.79 48.57 51.96
CA ALA A 487 -5.68 48.50 51.02
C ALA A 487 -6.21 48.27 49.58
N PRO A 488 -5.66 48.95 48.56
CA PRO A 488 -6.20 48.92 47.20
C PRO A 488 -6.14 47.53 46.57
N LYS A 489 -7.22 47.13 45.89
CA LYS A 489 -7.33 45.92 45.06
C LYS A 489 -6.80 46.17 43.65
N PHE A 490 -6.30 45.09 43.05
CA PHE A 490 -5.77 45.04 41.69
C PHE A 490 -5.72 43.57 41.24
N ASP A 491 -5.56 43.36 39.94
CA ASP A 491 -5.20 42.07 39.35
C ASP A 491 -3.83 42.15 38.66
N LEU A 492 -3.22 40.98 38.39
CA LEU A 492 -1.92 40.87 37.72
C LEU A 492 -1.97 39.87 36.56
N ASN A 493 -1.68 40.37 35.36
CA ASN A 493 -1.38 39.54 34.21
C ASN A 493 0.11 39.12 34.26
N ILE A 494 0.38 37.84 34.50
CA ILE A 494 1.73 37.29 34.72
C ILE A 494 2.05 36.25 33.63
N PRO A 495 3.06 36.51 32.78
CA PRO A 495 3.42 35.61 31.69
C PRO A 495 4.31 34.46 32.16
N VAL A 496 4.37 33.39 31.37
CA VAL A 496 5.43 32.36 31.48
C VAL A 496 6.45 32.59 30.36
N ILE A 497 7.71 32.80 30.72
CA ILE A 497 8.81 32.98 29.74
C ILE A 497 9.20 31.61 29.19
N SER A 498 9.28 31.46 27.87
CA SER A 498 9.67 30.19 27.22
C SER A 498 10.61 30.42 26.04
N CYS A 499 10.94 29.37 25.29
CA CYS A 499 11.65 29.55 24.02
C CYS A 499 10.72 30.07 22.90
N LEU A 500 9.41 29.76 22.97
CA LEU A 500 8.38 30.29 22.07
C LEU A 500 8.08 31.76 22.37
N ASN A 501 7.94 32.09 23.65
CA ASN A 501 7.70 33.46 24.16
C ASN A 501 8.92 33.91 24.99
N PRO A 502 10.03 34.32 24.35
CA PRO A 502 11.28 34.69 25.04
C PRO A 502 11.25 36.06 25.72
N ILE A 503 10.17 36.83 25.50
CA ILE A 503 9.87 38.09 26.19
C ILE A 503 8.42 37.98 26.68
N GLY A 504 8.22 38.20 27.97
CA GLY A 504 6.90 38.34 28.59
C GLY A 504 6.66 39.77 29.04
N MET A 505 5.39 40.17 29.10
CA MET A 505 4.93 41.44 29.66
C MET A 505 4.15 41.15 30.94
N VAL A 506 4.58 41.71 32.07
CA VAL A 506 3.76 41.80 33.29
C VAL A 506 2.97 43.09 33.22
N GLU A 507 1.71 43.03 33.63
CA GLU A 507 0.77 44.15 33.57
C GLU A 507 -0.12 44.17 34.82
N PHE A 508 -0.21 45.34 35.44
CA PHE A 508 -1.11 45.69 36.52
C PHE A 508 -2.47 46.07 35.95
N VAL A 509 -3.52 45.43 36.47
CA VAL A 509 -4.92 45.76 36.17
C VAL A 509 -5.50 46.48 37.38
N GLU A 510 -5.79 47.76 37.22
CA GLU A 510 -6.34 48.62 38.26
C GLU A 510 -7.79 48.21 38.59
N ILE A 511 -8.13 48.14 39.88
CA ILE A 511 -9.49 47.83 40.36
C ILE A 511 -9.98 48.92 41.33
N ASP A 512 -9.18 49.23 42.36
CA ASP A 512 -9.38 50.40 43.21
C ASP A 512 -8.36 51.51 42.82
N PRO A 513 -8.70 52.82 42.90
CA PRO A 513 -7.81 53.91 42.48
C PRO A 513 -6.49 54.03 43.26
N ILE A 514 -5.39 54.30 42.55
CA ILE A 514 -4.04 54.36 43.13
C ILE A 514 -3.31 55.70 42.97
N ALA A 515 -2.68 56.16 44.05
CA ALA A 515 -1.79 57.32 44.04
C ALA A 515 -0.41 56.99 43.46
N SER A 516 0.10 55.77 43.67
CA SER A 516 1.34 55.30 43.05
C SER A 516 1.49 53.76 43.07
N LEU A 517 2.31 53.25 42.15
CA LEU A 517 2.77 51.86 42.12
C LEU A 517 4.29 51.79 41.90
N MET A 518 4.93 50.77 42.45
CA MET A 518 6.36 50.52 42.29
C MET A 518 6.64 49.01 42.25
N TRP A 519 7.33 48.56 41.21
CA TRP A 519 7.85 47.21 41.09
C TRP A 519 9.31 47.17 41.55
N GLU A 520 9.69 46.17 42.35
CA GLU A 520 11.08 45.82 42.63
C GLU A 520 11.37 44.37 42.22
N GLY A 521 12.60 44.09 41.79
CA GLY A 521 13.00 42.76 41.34
C GLY A 521 14.49 42.46 41.42
N ALA A 522 14.84 41.23 41.03
CA ALA A 522 16.22 40.74 41.04
C ALA A 522 17.20 41.69 40.32
N ASN A 523 18.45 41.73 40.80
CA ASN A 523 19.51 42.63 40.34
C ASN A 523 19.24 44.13 40.52
N GLY A 524 18.25 44.53 41.33
CA GLY A 524 17.88 45.93 41.51
C GLY A 524 17.05 46.48 40.35
N PHE A 525 16.25 45.63 39.71
CA PHE A 525 15.21 46.07 38.79
C PHE A 525 14.18 46.92 39.57
N VAL A 526 13.88 48.11 39.05
CA VAL A 526 12.85 49.02 39.60
C VAL A 526 12.06 49.61 38.44
N ASN A 527 10.74 49.69 38.56
CA ASN A 527 9.86 50.34 37.59
C ASN A 527 8.63 50.95 38.29
N THR A 528 7.99 51.94 37.68
CA THR A 528 6.77 52.62 38.16
C THR A 528 5.69 52.76 37.09
N ASN A 529 5.90 52.24 35.88
CA ASN A 529 4.86 52.11 34.86
C ASN A 529 3.94 50.93 35.20
N PRO A 530 2.64 50.95 34.86
CA PRO A 530 1.71 49.84 35.15
C PRO A 530 2.04 48.53 34.41
N SER A 531 2.98 48.53 33.46
CA SER A 531 3.45 47.31 32.80
C SER A 531 4.94 47.35 32.46
N PHE A 532 5.54 46.17 32.34
CA PHE A 532 6.96 46.01 32.02
C PHE A 532 7.27 44.70 31.30
N THR A 533 8.32 44.69 30.48
CA THR A 533 8.78 43.50 29.76
C THR A 533 10.06 42.93 30.36
N LEU A 534 10.19 41.61 30.25
CA LEU A 534 11.28 40.81 30.83
C LEU A 534 11.59 39.60 29.94
N ASN A 535 12.82 39.09 30.01
CA ASN A 535 13.30 37.96 29.19
C ASN A 535 13.82 36.76 30.02
N GLN A 536 13.70 36.84 31.34
CA GLN A 536 14.07 35.81 32.32
C GLN A 536 13.02 35.81 33.44
N GLY A 537 12.70 34.63 33.96
CA GLY A 537 11.85 34.46 35.13
C GLY A 537 12.50 34.98 36.42
N GLY A 538 11.70 35.18 37.45
CA GLY A 538 12.17 35.71 38.73
C GLY A 538 11.05 36.15 39.66
N THR A 539 11.39 36.32 40.93
CA THR A 539 10.49 36.88 41.94
C THR A 539 10.55 38.42 41.89
N PHE A 540 9.37 39.03 41.93
CA PHE A 540 9.17 40.47 41.94
C PHE A 540 8.27 40.85 43.11
N THR A 541 8.50 42.04 43.65
CA THR A 541 7.63 42.70 44.63
C THR A 541 6.88 43.82 43.93
N LEU A 542 5.61 44.01 44.26
CA LEU A 542 4.81 45.14 43.85
C LEU A 542 4.30 45.83 45.12
N SER A 543 4.66 47.11 45.25
CA SER A 543 4.22 48.01 46.31
C SER A 543 3.29 49.06 45.70
N ILE A 544 2.09 49.18 46.25
CA ILE A 544 1.05 50.10 45.78
C ILE A 544 0.62 50.99 46.93
N ILE A 545 0.30 52.25 46.64
CA ILE A 545 -0.33 53.20 47.57
C ILE A 545 -1.65 53.66 46.93
N GLY A 546 -2.78 53.43 47.60
CA GLY A 546 -4.10 53.90 47.17
C GLY A 546 -4.23 55.42 47.26
N GLU A 547 -5.24 56.01 46.63
CA GLU A 547 -5.55 57.44 46.85
C GLU A 547 -5.99 57.76 48.29
N ASN A 548 -6.38 56.74 49.05
CA ASN A 548 -6.69 56.78 50.49
C ASN A 548 -5.46 56.56 51.39
N GLY A 549 -4.24 56.70 50.86
CA GLY A 549 -2.96 56.48 51.57
C GLY A 549 -2.63 55.03 51.92
N CYS A 550 -3.60 54.11 51.80
CA CYS A 550 -3.44 52.73 52.26
C CYS A 550 -2.53 51.92 51.33
N VAL A 551 -1.60 51.16 51.91
CA VAL A 551 -0.56 50.43 51.16
C VAL A 551 -0.92 48.97 50.91
N ASN A 552 -0.52 48.42 49.77
CA ASN A 552 -0.60 47.00 49.47
C ASN A 552 0.73 46.50 48.88
N ASP A 553 1.41 45.60 49.60
CA ASP A 553 2.66 44.96 49.21
C ASP A 553 2.42 43.48 48.87
N THR A 554 2.68 43.08 47.61
CA THR A 554 2.59 41.67 47.19
C THR A 554 3.90 41.18 46.58
N THR A 555 4.14 39.86 46.65
CA THR A 555 5.27 39.20 45.99
C THR A 555 4.77 38.11 45.05
N PHE A 556 5.13 38.21 43.77
CA PHE A 556 4.79 37.21 42.76
C PHE A 556 6.07 36.67 42.09
N THR A 557 5.95 35.60 41.30
CA THR A 557 7.09 35.03 40.57
C THR A 557 6.70 34.72 39.14
N VAL A 558 7.41 35.33 38.19
CA VAL A 558 7.33 34.99 36.77
C VAL A 558 8.07 33.67 36.58
N LEU A 559 7.37 32.66 36.07
CA LEU A 559 7.95 31.36 35.77
C LEU A 559 8.69 31.36 34.43
N GLU A 560 9.70 30.50 34.31
CA GLU A 560 10.46 30.29 33.09
C GLU A 560 10.55 28.80 32.75
N ASP A 561 10.10 28.43 31.56
CA ASP A 561 10.31 27.11 30.97
C ASP A 561 11.10 27.24 29.66
N LYS A 562 12.44 27.20 29.80
CA LYS A 562 13.38 27.06 28.68
C LYS A 562 14.04 25.68 28.67
N ASN A 563 13.37 24.65 29.21
CA ASN A 563 13.88 23.29 29.20
C ASN A 563 13.88 22.75 27.77
N LYS A 564 15.03 22.24 27.33
CA LYS A 564 15.16 21.57 26.03
C LYS A 564 14.76 20.11 26.15
N PRO A 565 14.06 19.53 25.16
CA PRO A 565 13.74 18.11 25.18
C PRO A 565 15.03 17.27 25.10
N LEU A 566 15.16 16.28 25.97
CA LEU A 566 16.12 15.19 25.86
C LEU A 566 15.60 14.20 24.82
N ILE A 567 16.41 13.90 23.82
CA ILE A 567 16.02 13.09 22.66
C ILE A 567 16.83 11.79 22.66
N GLU A 568 16.16 10.64 22.77
CA GLU A 568 16.75 9.32 22.54
C GLU A 568 16.41 8.86 21.11
N LEU A 569 17.41 8.43 20.34
CA LEU A 569 17.27 7.98 18.94
C LEU A 569 17.32 6.45 18.83
N THR A 570 16.49 5.89 17.96
CA THR A 570 16.55 4.47 17.54
C THR A 570 16.58 4.39 16.02
N TYR A 571 17.61 3.75 15.47
CA TYR A 571 17.81 3.51 14.03
C TYR A 571 18.72 2.29 13.81
N GLY A 572 18.64 1.67 12.63
CA GLY A 572 19.44 0.51 12.22
C GLY A 572 20.60 0.85 11.27
N LYS A 573 21.15 -0.19 10.63
CA LYS A 573 22.14 -0.08 9.54
C LYS A 573 21.54 -0.66 8.26
N LEU A 574 22.00 -0.17 7.11
CA LEU A 574 21.63 -0.73 5.81
C LEU A 574 22.48 -1.96 5.50
N THR A 575 21.86 -3.00 4.94
CA THR A 575 22.50 -4.28 4.60
C THR A 575 21.98 -4.78 3.24
N CYS A 576 22.37 -5.97 2.78
CA CYS A 576 21.74 -6.60 1.61
C CYS A 576 20.35 -7.22 1.90
N LEU A 577 19.98 -7.39 3.17
CA LEU A 577 18.64 -7.88 3.57
C LEU A 577 17.71 -6.73 3.96
N GLU A 578 18.25 -5.75 4.68
CA GLU A 578 17.56 -4.53 5.10
C GLU A 578 18.03 -3.36 4.21
N GLU A 579 17.41 -3.20 3.05
CA GLU A 579 17.70 -2.08 2.12
C GLU A 579 17.25 -0.72 2.66
N THR A 580 16.38 -0.70 3.67
CA THR A 580 15.93 0.50 4.37
C THR A 580 16.02 0.32 5.89
N THR A 581 16.12 1.44 6.61
CA THR A 581 15.93 1.48 8.05
C THR A 581 15.02 2.65 8.42
N THR A 582 14.15 2.44 9.40
CA THR A 582 13.43 3.54 10.05
C THR A 582 14.33 4.16 11.11
N ALA A 583 14.38 5.50 11.15
CA ALA A 583 14.89 6.27 12.28
C ALA A 583 13.70 6.87 13.03
N SER A 584 13.69 6.74 14.35
CA SER A 584 12.64 7.23 15.25
C SER A 584 13.25 7.83 16.51
N PHE A 585 12.51 8.65 17.23
CA PHE A 585 12.97 9.28 18.46
C PHE A 585 11.93 9.22 19.59
N ILE A 586 12.41 9.33 20.82
CA ILE A 586 11.60 9.55 22.02
C ILE A 586 12.04 10.86 22.68
N SER A 587 11.08 11.63 23.20
CA SER A 587 11.29 12.92 23.86
C SER A 587 10.74 12.87 25.30
N ASP A 588 11.44 13.48 26.26
CA ASP A 588 10.98 13.63 27.64
C ASP A 588 9.95 14.76 27.83
N LEU A 589 9.93 15.74 26.94
CA LEU A 589 8.95 16.84 26.89
C LEU A 589 7.95 16.64 25.73
N PRO A 590 6.70 17.15 25.85
CA PRO A 590 5.73 17.18 24.76
C PRO A 590 6.27 17.92 23.51
N VAL A 591 6.11 17.31 22.34
CA VAL A 591 6.63 17.77 21.06
C VAL A 591 5.55 18.44 20.23
N ASN A 592 5.90 19.59 19.64
CA ASN A 592 5.05 20.35 18.72
C ASN A 592 5.32 19.95 17.26
N ASN A 593 6.60 19.74 16.93
CA ASN A 593 7.02 19.34 15.58
C ASN A 593 8.43 18.72 15.60
N ALA A 594 8.71 17.79 14.68
CA ALA A 594 10.04 17.25 14.45
C ALA A 594 10.41 17.31 12.95
N ASN A 595 11.63 17.73 12.66
CA ASN A 595 12.18 17.83 11.31
C ASN A 595 13.46 17.02 11.20
N TRP A 596 13.49 16.09 10.25
CA TRP A 596 14.69 15.34 9.90
C TRP A 596 15.43 16.01 8.75
N ILE A 597 16.73 16.16 8.90
CA ILE A 597 17.65 16.74 7.91
C ILE A 597 18.46 15.59 7.32
N LYS A 598 18.40 15.43 5.99
CA LYS A 598 19.12 14.40 5.23
C LYS A 598 20.54 14.87 4.87
N PRO A 599 21.47 13.97 4.49
CA PRO A 599 22.85 14.32 4.10
C PRO A 599 22.98 15.38 2.99
N ASN A 600 21.96 15.53 2.14
CA ASN A 600 21.89 16.53 1.08
C ASN A 600 21.29 17.88 1.52
N GLY A 601 21.00 18.06 2.81
CA GLY A 601 20.35 19.24 3.37
C GLY A 601 18.83 19.30 3.19
N LEU A 602 18.19 18.28 2.61
CA LEU A 602 16.73 18.22 2.49
C LEU A 602 16.09 18.00 3.87
N VAL A 603 15.11 18.83 4.21
CA VAL A 603 14.34 18.76 5.44
C VAL A 603 13.02 18.01 5.20
N VAL A 604 12.64 17.12 6.12
CA VAL A 604 11.37 16.38 6.11
C VAL A 604 10.71 16.48 7.49
N ALA A 605 9.51 17.03 7.56
CA ALA A 605 8.70 17.04 8.79
C ALA A 605 7.94 15.71 8.92
N ALA A 606 8.27 14.92 9.95
CA ALA A 606 7.67 13.61 10.23
C ALA A 606 8.10 13.12 11.62
N ASP A 607 7.29 12.26 12.25
CA ASP A 607 7.63 11.64 13.55
C ASP A 607 8.71 10.54 13.43
N GLU A 608 8.77 9.89 12.27
CA GLU A 608 9.83 8.94 11.87
C GLU A 608 10.38 9.25 10.48
N LEU A 609 11.60 8.79 10.19
CA LEU A 609 12.21 8.89 8.87
C LEU A 609 12.60 7.52 8.34
N GLN A 610 12.03 7.15 7.19
CA GLN A 610 12.53 6.03 6.39
C GLN A 610 13.80 6.43 5.63
N ILE A 611 14.88 5.68 5.81
CA ILE A 611 16.22 5.92 5.28
C ILE A 611 16.61 4.75 4.37
N ALA A 612 17.06 5.06 3.15
CA ALA A 612 17.46 4.08 2.12
C ALA A 612 18.86 4.36 1.53
N LEU A 613 19.62 5.26 2.17
CA LEU A 613 20.99 5.65 1.78
C LEU A 613 21.83 5.88 3.05
N PRO A 614 23.11 5.51 3.06
CA PRO A 614 24.01 5.83 4.17
C PRO A 614 24.38 7.32 4.20
N GLY A 615 24.80 7.80 5.37
CA GLY A 615 25.32 9.16 5.56
C GLY A 615 24.94 9.79 6.90
N ASP A 616 25.25 11.07 7.04
CA ASP A 616 24.97 11.86 8.25
C ASP A 616 23.60 12.53 8.17
N TYR A 617 22.76 12.27 9.17
CA TYR A 617 21.42 12.80 9.37
C TYR A 617 21.37 13.64 10.66
N GLU A 618 20.42 14.56 10.78
CA GLU A 618 20.13 15.28 12.03
C GLU A 618 18.62 15.31 12.27
N VAL A 619 18.16 14.96 13.47
CA VAL A 619 16.78 15.25 13.90
C VAL A 619 16.74 16.56 14.68
N SER A 620 15.81 17.45 14.34
CA SER A 620 15.56 18.73 14.99
C SER A 620 14.15 18.73 15.58
N VAL A 621 14.07 18.43 16.88
CA VAL A 621 12.80 18.30 17.62
C VAL A 621 12.49 19.60 18.36
N ILE A 622 11.24 20.06 18.26
CA ILE A 622 10.72 21.30 18.83
C ILE A 622 9.67 20.95 19.89
N ALA A 623 9.95 21.23 21.16
CA ALA A 623 9.00 21.02 22.25
C ALA A 623 7.88 22.10 22.25
N ASN A 624 6.78 21.84 22.96
CA ASN A 624 5.64 22.78 23.06
C ASN A 624 5.99 24.13 23.69
N ASN A 625 7.04 24.20 24.50
CA ASN A 625 7.60 25.46 25.02
C ASN A 625 8.48 26.22 23.99
N GLY A 626 8.55 25.73 22.74
CA GLY A 626 9.35 26.25 21.63
C GLY A 626 10.82 25.86 21.66
N CYS A 627 11.29 25.11 22.66
CA CYS A 627 12.71 24.81 22.80
C CYS A 627 13.15 23.70 21.85
N VAL A 628 14.28 23.94 21.16
CA VAL A 628 14.78 23.06 20.10
C VAL A 628 16.02 22.28 20.53
N THR A 629 15.97 20.97 20.33
CA THR A 629 17.11 20.05 20.41
C THR A 629 17.42 19.52 19.01
N ARG A 630 18.72 19.43 18.71
CA ARG A 630 19.25 18.84 17.48
C ARG A 630 20.16 17.67 17.85
N VAL A 631 19.96 16.52 17.23
CA VAL A 631 20.80 15.33 17.44
C VAL A 631 21.27 14.79 16.08
N PRO A 632 22.56 14.89 15.76
CA PRO A 632 23.13 14.25 14.58
C PRO A 632 23.35 12.75 14.83
N PHE A 633 23.16 11.95 13.78
CA PHE A 633 23.42 10.52 13.76
C PHE A 633 23.86 10.05 12.37
N THR A 634 24.73 9.06 12.30
CA THR A 634 25.21 8.50 11.03
C THR A 634 24.57 7.14 10.79
N VAL A 635 23.94 6.96 9.63
CA VAL A 635 23.49 5.64 9.16
C VAL A 635 24.60 5.01 8.33
N GLU A 636 25.14 3.90 8.84
CA GLU A 636 26.14 3.09 8.17
C GLU A 636 25.47 2.06 7.24
N GLU A 637 26.17 1.70 6.16
CA GLU A 637 25.80 0.62 5.25
C GLU A 637 26.90 -0.46 5.29
N ASN A 638 26.51 -1.72 5.42
CA ASN A 638 27.38 -2.88 5.22
C ASN A 638 26.83 -3.74 4.08
N LYS A 639 27.37 -3.55 2.89
CA LYS A 639 27.08 -4.37 1.70
C LYS A 639 28.35 -5.08 1.19
N ASP A 640 29.19 -5.55 2.13
CA ASP A 640 30.37 -6.34 1.81
C ASP A 640 29.95 -7.69 1.21
N MET A 641 29.98 -7.76 -0.12
CA MET A 641 29.69 -8.95 -0.91
C MET A 641 30.74 -10.05 -0.63
N PRO A 642 30.32 -11.29 -0.32
CA PRO A 642 31.23 -12.43 -0.38
C PRO A 642 31.69 -12.69 -1.82
N THR A 643 32.71 -13.54 -1.98
CA THR A 643 33.07 -14.14 -3.27
C THR A 643 32.82 -15.64 -3.22
N ALA A 644 32.13 -16.18 -4.22
CA ALA A 644 32.11 -17.61 -4.52
C ALA A 644 32.95 -17.88 -5.78
N ASN A 645 33.60 -19.03 -5.81
CA ASN A 645 34.17 -19.65 -6.99
C ASN A 645 34.07 -21.16 -6.77
N ALA A 646 33.34 -21.87 -7.62
CA ALA A 646 33.03 -23.29 -7.46
C ALA A 646 34.14 -24.22 -7.97
N GLY A 647 35.19 -23.67 -8.59
CA GLY A 647 36.22 -24.40 -9.31
C GLY A 647 35.94 -24.52 -10.81
N ASP A 648 36.95 -24.96 -11.58
CA ASP A 648 36.77 -25.30 -12.99
C ASP A 648 35.91 -26.57 -13.13
N ASP A 649 35.09 -26.67 -14.19
CA ASP A 649 34.30 -27.86 -14.53
C ASP A 649 35.14 -29.15 -14.51
N GLN A 650 34.60 -30.22 -13.92
CA GLN A 650 35.30 -31.48 -13.73
C GLN A 650 34.65 -32.61 -14.55
N MET A 651 35.48 -33.53 -15.04
CA MET A 651 35.02 -34.70 -15.80
C MET A 651 34.79 -35.90 -14.88
N TRP A 652 33.58 -36.47 -14.90
CA TRP A 652 33.26 -37.75 -14.29
C TRP A 652 33.72 -38.89 -15.22
N GLN A 653 34.75 -39.62 -14.80
CA GLN A 653 35.35 -40.72 -15.57
C GLN A 653 34.56 -42.02 -15.39
N CYS A 654 34.71 -42.99 -16.29
CA CYS A 654 33.87 -44.19 -16.30
C CYS A 654 34.01 -45.07 -15.04
N ASN A 655 35.13 -44.99 -14.32
CA ASN A 655 35.36 -45.67 -13.05
C ASN A 655 35.18 -44.77 -11.80
N THR A 656 34.84 -43.48 -11.97
CA THR A 656 34.65 -42.55 -10.85
C THR A 656 33.41 -42.95 -10.05
N LYS A 657 33.58 -43.02 -8.72
CA LYS A 657 32.51 -43.30 -7.75
C LYS A 657 32.22 -42.11 -6.84
N GLU A 658 33.27 -41.37 -6.53
CA GLU A 658 33.28 -40.19 -5.68
C GLU A 658 34.33 -39.22 -6.25
N LEU A 659 34.02 -37.92 -6.26
CA LEU A 659 34.91 -36.84 -6.70
C LEU A 659 34.96 -35.77 -5.60
N SER A 660 36.13 -35.19 -5.33
CA SER A 660 36.26 -34.03 -4.43
C SER A 660 36.16 -32.75 -5.25
N ILE A 661 35.32 -31.80 -4.80
CA ILE A 661 35.23 -30.46 -5.39
C ILE A 661 35.51 -29.41 -4.31
N ASP A 662 36.30 -28.40 -4.66
CA ASP A 662 36.96 -27.47 -3.73
C ASP A 662 36.62 -26.00 -4.06
N GLY A 663 35.67 -25.42 -3.32
CA GLY A 663 35.24 -24.04 -3.52
C GLY A 663 36.21 -23.00 -2.93
N VAL A 664 36.51 -21.95 -3.70
CA VAL A 664 37.30 -20.81 -3.23
C VAL A 664 36.37 -19.65 -2.86
N VAL A 665 36.30 -19.34 -1.56
CA VAL A 665 35.48 -18.23 -1.03
C VAL A 665 36.29 -17.29 -0.16
N SER A 666 35.80 -16.06 -0.01
CA SER A 666 36.46 -14.96 0.74
C SER A 666 36.72 -15.28 2.23
N SER A 667 37.39 -14.35 2.91
CA SER A 667 37.61 -14.40 4.36
C SER A 667 36.58 -13.53 5.08
N GLY A 668 35.80 -14.12 5.99
CA GLY A 668 34.80 -13.41 6.80
C GLY A 668 33.93 -14.40 7.58
N PRO A 669 32.89 -13.90 8.27
CA PRO A 669 31.86 -14.73 8.90
C PRO A 669 30.87 -15.20 7.83
N LEU A 670 31.26 -16.23 7.08
CA LEU A 670 30.49 -16.76 5.95
C LEU A 670 29.67 -17.99 6.33
N ASP A 671 28.40 -17.99 5.95
CA ASP A 671 27.67 -19.24 5.74
C ASP A 671 27.97 -19.76 4.33
N ILE A 672 28.06 -21.09 4.19
CA ILE A 672 28.49 -21.76 2.95
C ILE A 672 27.70 -23.05 2.82
N GLU A 673 26.98 -23.18 1.70
CA GLU A 673 26.16 -24.33 1.36
C GLU A 673 26.42 -24.77 -0.08
N TRP A 674 26.44 -26.09 -0.31
CA TRP A 674 26.47 -26.67 -1.64
C TRP A 674 25.12 -27.27 -2.00
N THR A 675 24.58 -26.89 -3.16
CA THR A 675 23.33 -27.41 -3.73
C THR A 675 23.61 -28.21 -4.99
N PHE A 676 23.03 -29.41 -5.11
CA PHE A 676 23.05 -30.21 -6.34
C PHE A 676 21.72 -30.03 -7.08
N VAL A 677 21.75 -29.53 -8.31
CA VAL A 677 20.54 -29.02 -9.01
C VAL A 677 19.40 -30.04 -9.09
N GLU A 678 19.70 -31.34 -9.24
CA GLU A 678 18.64 -32.38 -9.37
C GLU A 678 18.07 -32.89 -8.03
N LYS A 679 18.75 -32.67 -6.89
CA LYS A 679 18.39 -33.27 -5.58
C LYS A 679 18.27 -32.24 -4.44
N GLY A 680 18.59 -30.97 -4.70
CA GLY A 680 18.56 -29.88 -3.73
C GLY A 680 19.82 -29.82 -2.87
N ILE A 681 19.67 -29.29 -1.65
CA ILE A 681 20.75 -29.07 -0.68
C ILE A 681 21.48 -30.39 -0.40
N ILE A 682 22.81 -30.37 -0.49
CA ILE A 682 23.65 -31.51 -0.14
C ILE A 682 23.87 -31.48 1.38
N ASN A 683 23.36 -32.50 2.09
CA ASN A 683 23.47 -32.64 3.55
C ASN A 683 24.92 -32.88 4.01
N THR A 684 25.74 -31.84 3.93
CA THR A 684 27.10 -31.75 4.46
C THR A 684 27.11 -30.91 5.74
N PRO A 685 28.14 -31.02 6.60
CA PRO A 685 28.36 -30.04 7.65
C PRO A 685 28.44 -28.62 7.06
N PRO A 686 27.76 -27.62 7.66
CA PRO A 686 27.78 -26.24 7.15
C PRO A 686 29.17 -25.62 7.22
N HIS A 687 29.39 -24.57 6.43
CA HIS A 687 30.67 -23.86 6.28
C HIS A 687 31.80 -24.66 5.59
N LEU A 688 31.50 -25.81 4.97
CA LEU A 688 32.49 -26.59 4.22
C LEU A 688 32.72 -26.03 2.81
N LYS A 689 33.94 -25.53 2.58
CA LYS A 689 34.42 -25.13 1.24
C LYS A 689 34.60 -26.34 0.30
N SER A 690 35.00 -27.48 0.85
CA SER A 690 35.32 -28.72 0.12
C SER A 690 34.28 -29.80 0.41
N ILE A 691 33.75 -30.45 -0.63
CA ILE A 691 32.80 -31.57 -0.49
C ILE A 691 33.13 -32.73 -1.42
N VAL A 692 32.65 -33.93 -1.09
CA VAL A 692 32.76 -35.13 -1.92
C VAL A 692 31.40 -35.45 -2.54
N VAL A 693 31.37 -35.63 -3.86
CA VAL A 693 30.16 -35.79 -4.66
C VAL A 693 30.11 -37.13 -5.37
N GLY A 694 28.91 -37.72 -5.47
CA GLY A 694 28.69 -39.13 -5.86
C GLY A 694 27.99 -39.34 -7.21
N SER A 695 27.81 -38.29 -8.01
CA SER A 695 27.28 -38.38 -9.38
C SER A 695 27.69 -37.16 -10.21
N GLU A 696 27.56 -37.28 -11.54
CA GLU A 696 27.54 -36.16 -12.47
C GLU A 696 26.40 -35.15 -12.18
N GLY A 697 26.45 -33.99 -12.85
CA GLY A 697 25.47 -32.91 -12.82
C GLY A 697 26.06 -31.58 -12.29
N THR A 698 25.21 -30.56 -12.14
CA THR A 698 25.63 -29.21 -11.76
C THR A 698 25.58 -29.00 -10.24
N TYR A 699 26.68 -28.45 -9.70
CA TYR A 699 26.88 -28.16 -8.28
C TYR A 699 27.05 -26.66 -8.09
N ILE A 700 26.19 -26.07 -7.24
CA ILE A 700 26.16 -24.64 -6.95
C ILE A 700 26.71 -24.42 -5.55
N LEU A 701 27.71 -23.54 -5.45
CA LEU A 701 28.31 -23.05 -4.22
C LEU A 701 27.62 -21.73 -3.82
N ASN A 702 26.76 -21.79 -2.81
CA ASN A 702 26.10 -20.61 -2.23
C ASN A 702 26.95 -20.09 -1.07
N VAL A 703 27.16 -18.78 -0.99
CA VAL A 703 27.95 -18.12 0.05
C VAL A 703 27.24 -16.87 0.53
N ILE A 704 26.95 -16.80 1.83
CA ILE A 704 26.28 -15.66 2.46
C ILE A 704 27.21 -15.04 3.50
N ASN A 705 27.46 -13.73 3.43
CA ASN A 705 28.16 -13.02 4.49
C ASN A 705 27.18 -12.68 5.62
N SER A 706 27.34 -13.32 6.77
CA SER A 706 26.38 -13.20 7.89
C SER A 706 26.41 -11.85 8.63
N GLU A 707 27.36 -10.96 8.34
CA GLU A 707 27.40 -9.59 8.88
C GLU A 707 26.80 -8.53 7.92
N SER A 708 26.77 -8.80 6.62
CA SER A 708 26.18 -7.90 5.60
C SER A 708 24.87 -8.42 5.01
N GLY A 709 24.51 -9.68 5.29
CA GLY A 709 23.39 -10.39 4.69
C GLY A 709 23.55 -10.65 3.19
N CYS A 710 24.68 -10.27 2.59
CA CYS A 710 24.87 -10.35 1.14
C CYS A 710 25.20 -11.79 0.71
N GLU A 711 24.45 -12.27 -0.28
CA GLU A 711 24.69 -13.58 -0.91
C GLU A 711 25.44 -13.45 -2.24
N THR A 712 26.14 -14.52 -2.60
CA THR A 712 26.63 -14.75 -3.95
C THR A 712 26.67 -16.25 -4.21
N SER A 713 26.64 -16.64 -5.48
CA SER A 713 26.73 -18.04 -5.88
C SER A 713 27.60 -18.20 -7.12
N ASP A 714 28.28 -19.33 -7.21
CA ASP A 714 28.94 -19.80 -8.43
C ASP A 714 28.59 -21.27 -8.68
N SER A 715 28.70 -21.73 -9.92
CA SER A 715 28.31 -23.09 -10.31
C SER A 715 29.37 -23.77 -11.15
N MET A 716 29.77 -24.98 -10.74
CA MET A 716 30.59 -25.86 -11.56
C MET A 716 29.77 -27.04 -12.07
N ASN A 717 30.12 -27.56 -13.24
CA ASN A 717 29.52 -28.75 -13.83
C ASN A 717 30.44 -29.95 -13.65
N VAL A 718 29.92 -31.04 -13.10
CA VAL A 718 30.59 -32.35 -13.07
C VAL A 718 30.02 -33.17 -14.22
N PHE A 719 30.62 -33.12 -15.40
CA PHE A 719 30.06 -33.71 -16.61
C PHE A 719 30.61 -35.11 -16.88
N ARG A 720 29.76 -36.04 -17.31
CA ARG A 720 30.17 -37.38 -17.75
C ARG A 720 31.04 -37.26 -19.01
N ASN A 721 32.10 -38.07 -19.13
CA ASN A 721 32.79 -38.23 -20.42
C ASN A 721 31.83 -38.82 -21.47
N GLU A 722 31.46 -38.03 -22.49
CA GLU A 722 30.65 -38.51 -23.63
C GLU A 722 31.52 -39.21 -24.70
N ASN A 723 32.82 -38.93 -24.75
CA ASN A 723 33.76 -39.60 -25.65
C ASN A 723 34.25 -40.92 -25.04
N VAL A 724 33.36 -41.91 -24.99
CA VAL A 724 33.64 -43.31 -24.62
C VAL A 724 33.88 -44.15 -25.87
N PRO A 725 34.58 -45.30 -25.80
CA PRO A 725 34.63 -46.26 -26.91
C PRO A 725 33.22 -46.76 -27.25
N ASP A 726 32.79 -46.56 -28.50
CA ASP A 726 31.44 -46.87 -29.00
C ASP A 726 31.45 -48.05 -29.97
N SER A 727 32.44 -48.07 -30.87
CA SER A 727 32.63 -49.12 -31.88
C SER A 727 34.11 -49.52 -31.96
N MET A 728 34.40 -50.74 -32.43
CA MET A 728 35.75 -51.12 -32.84
C MET A 728 35.70 -52.00 -34.07
N GLU A 729 36.60 -51.76 -35.03
CA GLU A 729 36.74 -52.53 -36.24
C GLU A 729 37.83 -53.58 -36.04
N VAL A 730 37.52 -54.85 -36.28
CA VAL A 730 38.44 -55.97 -36.11
C VAL A 730 38.66 -56.73 -37.41
N VAL A 731 39.89 -57.20 -37.61
CA VAL A 731 40.23 -58.20 -38.62
C VAL A 731 40.52 -59.49 -37.89
N LYS A 732 39.74 -60.55 -38.18
CA LYS A 732 40.09 -61.92 -37.78
C LYS A 732 40.75 -62.67 -38.93
N ILE A 733 41.62 -63.61 -38.62
CA ILE A 733 41.97 -64.72 -39.51
C ILE A 733 41.71 -66.01 -38.74
N ASP A 734 40.89 -66.87 -39.30
CA ASP A 734 40.58 -68.18 -38.74
C ASP A 734 41.80 -69.13 -38.92
N PRO A 735 42.04 -70.10 -38.01
CA PRO A 735 43.15 -71.05 -38.11
C PRO A 735 43.24 -71.70 -39.48
N SER A 736 44.45 -71.94 -39.99
CA SER A 736 44.61 -72.44 -41.36
C SER A 736 44.02 -73.83 -41.58
N CYS A 737 44.00 -74.65 -40.52
CA CYS A 737 43.56 -76.04 -40.54
C CYS A 737 42.68 -76.41 -39.32
N PHE A 738 42.12 -77.61 -39.34
CA PHE A 738 41.40 -78.18 -38.21
C PHE A 738 42.34 -78.35 -37.00
N GLU A 739 41.93 -77.86 -35.82
CA GLU A 739 42.67 -77.91 -34.55
C GLU A 739 44.08 -77.26 -34.55
N THR A 740 44.36 -76.28 -35.42
CA THR A 740 45.57 -75.44 -35.32
C THR A 740 45.38 -74.21 -34.41
N GLU A 741 46.48 -73.75 -33.81
CA GLU A 741 46.58 -72.57 -32.93
C GLU A 741 47.11 -71.34 -33.71
N ASP A 742 46.81 -71.18 -35.00
CA ASP A 742 47.39 -70.14 -35.87
C ASP A 742 46.40 -69.06 -36.33
N GLY A 743 45.22 -69.00 -35.72
CA GLY A 743 44.28 -67.90 -35.88
C GLY A 743 44.74 -66.61 -35.18
N LEU A 744 44.16 -65.47 -35.56
CA LEU A 744 44.42 -64.17 -34.95
C LEU A 744 43.19 -63.26 -34.95
N ILE A 745 43.19 -62.29 -34.04
CA ILE A 745 42.31 -61.11 -34.04
C ILE A 745 43.19 -59.87 -33.92
N GLN A 746 42.97 -58.87 -34.76
CA GLN A 746 43.58 -57.55 -34.64
C GLN A 746 42.49 -56.47 -34.58
N VAL A 747 42.61 -55.53 -33.63
CA VAL A 747 41.76 -54.33 -33.58
C VAL A 747 42.40 -53.26 -34.48
N ILE A 748 41.80 -53.00 -35.64
CA ILE A 748 42.37 -52.09 -36.64
C ILE A 748 41.89 -50.63 -36.48
N ASN A 749 40.77 -50.41 -35.79
CA ASN A 749 40.28 -49.08 -35.42
C ASN A 749 39.39 -49.14 -34.17
N VAL A 750 39.30 -48.04 -33.42
CA VAL A 750 38.35 -47.83 -32.33
C VAL A 750 37.68 -46.48 -32.54
N GLU A 751 36.34 -46.46 -32.60
CA GLU A 751 35.56 -45.24 -32.72
C GLU A 751 35.09 -44.78 -31.33
N GLY A 752 35.30 -43.49 -31.04
CA GLY A 752 35.12 -42.94 -29.70
C GLY A 752 36.26 -43.31 -28.74
N GLY A 753 36.17 -42.83 -27.51
CA GLY A 753 37.18 -43.05 -26.48
C GLY A 753 38.41 -42.16 -26.65
N THR A 754 39.24 -42.10 -25.59
CA THR A 754 40.43 -41.25 -25.55
C THR A 754 41.69 -42.10 -25.42
N ALA A 755 42.50 -42.14 -26.48
CA ALA A 755 43.78 -42.85 -26.51
C ALA A 755 44.79 -42.32 -25.45
N PRO A 756 45.74 -43.14 -24.94
CA PRO A 756 46.05 -44.51 -25.36
C PRO A 756 45.00 -45.54 -24.91
N PHE A 757 44.73 -46.50 -25.79
CA PHE A 757 43.90 -47.66 -25.51
C PHE A 757 44.71 -48.79 -24.86
N LYS A 758 44.02 -49.71 -24.19
CA LYS A 758 44.55 -50.97 -23.65
C LYS A 758 43.62 -52.10 -24.13
N TYR A 759 44.17 -53.16 -24.70
CA TYR A 759 43.38 -54.28 -25.23
C TYR A 759 43.43 -55.49 -24.29
N PHE A 760 42.34 -56.26 -24.26
CA PHE A 760 42.18 -57.45 -23.43
C PHE A 760 41.49 -58.56 -24.24
N LEU A 761 41.94 -59.79 -24.05
CA LEU A 761 41.38 -61.01 -24.61
C LEU A 761 40.94 -61.93 -23.46
N ASN A 762 39.65 -62.28 -23.39
CA ASN A 762 39.07 -63.10 -22.32
C ASN A 762 39.46 -62.61 -20.91
N GLY A 763 39.47 -61.29 -20.70
CA GLY A 763 39.86 -60.62 -19.45
C GLY A 763 41.37 -60.54 -19.16
N ILE A 764 42.24 -61.06 -20.03
CA ILE A 764 43.71 -60.95 -19.91
C ILE A 764 44.18 -59.78 -20.77
N GLN A 765 44.98 -58.87 -20.22
CA GLN A 765 45.52 -57.74 -20.99
C GLN A 765 46.52 -58.22 -22.06
N ALA A 766 46.33 -57.80 -23.30
CA ALA A 766 47.26 -58.01 -24.40
C ALA A 766 48.43 -56.99 -24.35
N GLU A 767 49.52 -57.28 -25.06
CA GLU A 767 50.66 -56.35 -25.16
C GLU A 767 50.44 -55.22 -26.19
N ASP A 768 49.60 -55.44 -27.21
CA ASP A 768 49.31 -54.49 -28.31
C ASP A 768 47.89 -54.72 -28.90
N ASP A 769 47.55 -54.08 -30.03
CA ASP A 769 46.27 -54.24 -30.75
C ASP A 769 46.05 -55.62 -31.42
N PHE A 770 47.09 -56.47 -31.38
CA PHE A 770 47.22 -57.73 -32.10
C PHE A 770 47.24 -58.92 -31.13
N MET A 771 46.37 -59.89 -31.37
CA MET A 771 46.19 -61.10 -30.55
C MET A 771 46.30 -62.33 -31.44
N ASP A 772 47.36 -63.11 -31.28
CA ASP A 772 47.67 -64.30 -32.08
C ASP A 772 47.67 -65.59 -31.24
N ASN A 773 48.11 -66.69 -31.87
CA ASN A 773 48.13 -68.03 -31.29
C ASN A 773 46.72 -68.54 -30.88
N LEU A 774 45.69 -68.18 -31.65
CA LEU A 774 44.28 -68.48 -31.34
C LEU A 774 43.83 -69.79 -32.01
N THR A 775 43.14 -70.64 -31.25
CA THR A 775 42.31 -71.72 -31.82
C THR A 775 40.95 -71.17 -32.28
N ALA A 776 40.19 -71.96 -33.03
CA ALA A 776 38.76 -71.70 -33.20
C ALA A 776 38.03 -71.63 -31.84
N GLY A 777 37.01 -70.78 -31.76
CA GLY A 777 36.29 -70.49 -30.51
C GLY A 777 35.72 -69.08 -30.45
N LEU A 778 34.99 -68.77 -29.37
CA LEU A 778 34.46 -67.44 -29.08
C LEU A 778 35.40 -66.70 -28.14
N TYR A 779 35.77 -65.47 -28.50
CA TYR A 779 36.68 -64.62 -27.74
C TYR A 779 36.00 -63.31 -27.32
N GLU A 780 36.05 -63.01 -26.02
CA GLU A 780 35.68 -61.69 -25.49
C GLU A 780 36.87 -60.73 -25.72
N VAL A 781 36.72 -59.81 -26.66
CA VAL A 781 37.71 -58.74 -26.89
C VAL A 781 37.20 -57.47 -26.22
N MET A 782 37.99 -56.93 -25.30
CA MET A 782 37.68 -55.70 -24.57
C MET A 782 38.74 -54.64 -24.85
N VAL A 783 38.31 -53.39 -25.03
CA VAL A 783 39.19 -52.22 -25.09
C VAL A 783 38.85 -51.25 -23.94
N LEU A 784 39.89 -50.81 -23.22
CA LEU A 784 39.83 -49.70 -22.27
C LEU A 784 40.50 -48.47 -22.85
N ASP A 785 39.92 -47.29 -22.63
CA ASP A 785 40.57 -46.02 -22.95
C ASP A 785 41.39 -45.44 -21.76
N SER A 786 41.90 -44.21 -21.93
CA SER A 786 42.69 -43.51 -20.90
C SER A 786 41.88 -42.93 -19.74
N PHE A 787 40.54 -42.94 -19.82
CA PHE A 787 39.61 -42.65 -18.72
C PHE A 787 38.97 -43.93 -18.14
N ASP A 788 39.56 -45.10 -18.44
CA ASP A 788 39.11 -46.44 -18.11
C ASP A 788 37.64 -46.72 -18.50
N CYS A 789 37.19 -46.12 -19.61
CA CYS A 789 35.92 -46.45 -20.25
C CYS A 789 36.08 -47.71 -21.11
N GLN A 790 35.13 -48.66 -21.01
CA GLN A 790 35.23 -49.98 -21.63
C GLN A 790 34.21 -50.20 -22.76
N LEU A 791 34.68 -50.82 -23.86
CA LEU A 791 33.86 -51.49 -24.86
C LEU A 791 34.24 -52.98 -24.88
N VAL A 792 33.26 -53.86 -25.09
CA VAL A 792 33.41 -55.31 -25.13
C VAL A 792 32.66 -55.88 -26.32
N VAL A 793 33.29 -56.75 -27.10
CA VAL A 793 32.70 -57.42 -28.26
C VAL A 793 33.10 -58.90 -28.26
N GLU A 794 32.14 -59.79 -28.53
CA GLU A 794 32.40 -61.23 -28.71
C GLU A 794 32.74 -61.51 -30.19
N ILE A 795 33.90 -62.11 -30.45
CA ILE A 795 34.39 -62.44 -31.80
C ILE A 795 34.48 -63.96 -31.95
N GLU A 796 33.77 -64.53 -32.93
CA GLU A 796 33.81 -65.95 -33.26
C GLU A 796 34.91 -66.23 -34.30
N VAL A 797 35.90 -67.01 -33.89
CA VAL A 797 36.96 -67.57 -34.76
C VAL A 797 36.50 -68.96 -35.18
N GLU A 798 36.34 -69.16 -36.49
CA GLU A 798 35.70 -70.33 -37.09
C GLU A 798 36.70 -71.49 -37.27
N GLN A 799 36.20 -72.74 -37.26
CA GLN A 799 37.03 -73.93 -37.43
C GLN A 799 36.98 -74.42 -38.88
N GLN A 800 38.14 -74.58 -39.52
CA GLN A 800 38.23 -75.17 -40.85
C GLN A 800 37.79 -76.65 -40.81
N PRO A 801 37.10 -77.17 -41.85
CA PRO A 801 36.65 -78.56 -41.87
C PRO A 801 37.79 -79.58 -41.76
N GLU A 802 37.58 -80.63 -40.95
CA GLU A 802 38.44 -81.82 -40.97
C GLU A 802 38.37 -82.51 -42.34
N ILE A 803 39.50 -82.93 -42.90
CA ILE A 803 39.54 -83.79 -44.10
C ILE A 803 39.20 -85.23 -43.67
N ILE A 804 37.99 -85.69 -43.96
CA ILE A 804 37.43 -86.99 -43.56
C ILE A 804 37.32 -87.91 -44.78
N PHE A 805 37.70 -89.18 -44.65
CA PHE A 805 37.75 -90.17 -45.74
C PHE A 805 36.67 -91.25 -45.65
N GLU A 806 35.81 -91.38 -46.67
CA GLU A 806 34.80 -92.45 -46.79
C GLU A 806 35.36 -93.68 -47.54
N MET A 807 36.18 -94.47 -46.85
CA MET A 807 36.91 -95.61 -47.43
C MET A 807 36.76 -96.88 -46.58
N PRO A 808 36.96 -98.09 -47.15
CA PRO A 808 36.94 -99.32 -46.37
C PRO A 808 38.15 -99.43 -45.43
N ASP A 809 37.98 -100.17 -44.34
CA ASP A 809 39.02 -100.35 -43.31
C ASP A 809 40.14 -101.32 -43.73
N TYR A 810 39.89 -102.14 -44.75
CA TYR A 810 40.86 -102.99 -45.45
C TYR A 810 40.28 -103.41 -46.82
N VAL A 811 41.12 -103.91 -47.73
CA VAL A 811 40.70 -104.47 -49.03
C VAL A 811 41.41 -105.79 -49.29
N THR A 812 40.68 -106.80 -49.75
CA THR A 812 41.26 -108.05 -50.26
C THR A 812 41.32 -108.03 -51.80
N ILE A 813 42.46 -108.39 -52.38
CA ILE A 813 42.71 -108.44 -53.83
C ILE A 813 43.20 -109.85 -54.20
N GLY A 814 42.82 -110.41 -55.35
CA GLY A 814 43.43 -111.66 -55.83
C GLY A 814 44.92 -111.50 -56.14
N TYR A 815 45.71 -112.56 -55.97
CA TYR A 815 47.15 -112.54 -56.28
C TYR A 815 47.46 -111.95 -57.66
N ASN A 816 48.23 -110.86 -57.70
CA ASN A 816 48.61 -110.10 -58.91
C ASN A 816 47.43 -109.54 -59.73
N GLU A 817 46.19 -109.57 -59.21
CA GLU A 817 45.00 -108.99 -59.81
C GLU A 817 45.03 -107.45 -59.72
N LEU A 818 44.43 -106.77 -60.70
CA LEU A 818 44.35 -105.31 -60.74
C LEU A 818 43.09 -104.82 -60.03
N TYR A 819 43.26 -104.17 -58.89
CA TYR A 819 42.20 -103.48 -58.17
C TYR A 819 42.20 -101.98 -58.46
N THR A 820 41.02 -101.36 -58.41
CA THR A 820 40.86 -99.91 -58.57
C THR A 820 40.38 -99.33 -57.26
N PHE A 821 41.27 -98.65 -56.54
CA PHE A 821 40.88 -97.82 -55.40
C PHE A 821 40.34 -96.49 -55.91
N VAL A 822 39.26 -96.02 -55.28
CA VAL A 822 38.70 -94.69 -55.50
C VAL A 822 38.71 -93.96 -54.16
N ALA A 823 39.36 -92.80 -54.12
CA ALA A 823 39.32 -91.90 -52.99
C ALA A 823 37.89 -91.35 -52.82
N SER A 824 37.46 -91.22 -51.58
CA SER A 824 36.26 -90.46 -51.25
C SER A 824 36.53 -89.68 -49.97
N HIS A 825 36.27 -88.38 -50.03
CA HIS A 825 36.51 -87.43 -48.95
C HIS A 825 35.46 -86.33 -48.96
N ASN A 826 35.31 -85.62 -47.85
CA ASN A 826 34.37 -84.50 -47.73
C ASN A 826 34.87 -83.19 -48.40
N THR A 827 36.16 -83.07 -48.72
CA THR A 827 36.74 -81.86 -49.34
C THR A 827 36.21 -81.61 -50.76
N PRO A 828 35.73 -80.39 -51.10
CA PRO A 828 35.37 -80.00 -52.47
C PRO A 828 36.55 -80.08 -53.44
N PHE A 829 36.29 -80.48 -54.70
CA PHE A 829 37.35 -80.70 -55.69
C PHE A 829 38.16 -79.43 -56.05
N ASP A 830 37.51 -78.27 -56.02
CA ASP A 830 38.12 -76.96 -56.25
C ASP A 830 38.93 -76.41 -55.04
N GLU A 831 38.84 -77.08 -53.88
CA GLU A 831 39.64 -76.79 -52.68
C GLU A 831 40.83 -77.73 -52.50
N ILE A 832 41.10 -78.65 -53.45
CA ILE A 832 42.18 -79.63 -53.37
C ILE A 832 43.45 -79.14 -54.06
N GLN A 833 44.59 -79.29 -53.38
CA GLN A 833 45.94 -79.07 -53.92
C GLN A 833 46.57 -80.35 -54.46
N SER A 834 46.43 -81.49 -53.76
CA SER A 834 46.95 -82.79 -54.22
C SER A 834 46.24 -83.97 -53.58
N VAL A 835 46.25 -85.11 -54.28
CA VAL A 835 45.66 -86.40 -53.87
C VAL A 835 46.72 -87.47 -54.12
N ASN A 836 47.48 -87.82 -53.09
CA ASN A 836 48.70 -88.62 -53.21
C ASN A 836 48.49 -90.01 -52.61
N TRP A 837 48.86 -91.06 -53.33
CA TRP A 837 48.87 -92.43 -52.83
C TRP A 837 50.31 -92.89 -52.62
N PHE A 838 50.60 -93.49 -51.47
CA PHE A 838 51.92 -94.05 -51.15
C PHE A 838 51.86 -95.55 -50.86
N ASP A 839 52.97 -96.25 -51.12
CA ASP A 839 53.17 -97.63 -50.66
C ASP A 839 53.58 -97.68 -49.18
N ALA A 840 53.69 -98.89 -48.61
CA ALA A 840 54.12 -99.12 -47.23
C ALA A 840 55.55 -98.64 -46.89
N ASN A 841 56.32 -98.16 -47.88
CA ASN A 841 57.66 -97.59 -47.70
C ASN A 841 57.66 -96.05 -47.84
N GLY A 842 56.51 -95.43 -48.15
CA GLY A 842 56.40 -93.99 -48.43
C GLY A 842 56.76 -93.59 -49.87
N ASN A 843 56.82 -94.52 -50.83
CA ASN A 843 56.99 -94.20 -52.24
C ASN A 843 55.65 -93.79 -52.86
N LEU A 844 55.63 -92.68 -53.59
CA LEU A 844 54.46 -92.22 -54.34
C LEU A 844 54.11 -93.22 -55.47
N ILE A 845 52.87 -93.71 -55.48
CA ILE A 845 52.32 -94.70 -56.42
C ILE A 845 51.10 -94.18 -57.22
N GLY A 846 50.55 -93.01 -56.88
CA GLY A 846 49.49 -92.35 -57.64
C GLY A 846 49.24 -90.90 -57.21
N GLU A 847 48.73 -90.08 -58.12
CA GLU A 847 48.53 -88.62 -57.96
C GLU A 847 47.10 -88.21 -58.40
N SER A 848 46.08 -88.98 -58.00
CA SER A 848 44.69 -88.81 -58.44
C SER A 848 43.73 -89.59 -57.55
N ASP A 849 42.45 -89.19 -57.51
CA ASP A 849 41.34 -89.86 -56.84
C ASP A 849 41.20 -91.36 -57.22
N THR A 850 41.79 -91.81 -58.34
CA THR A 850 41.78 -93.22 -58.75
C THR A 850 43.19 -93.82 -58.79
N LEU A 851 43.44 -94.82 -57.94
CA LEU A 851 44.66 -95.63 -57.96
C LEU A 851 44.39 -97.03 -58.53
N TYR A 852 45.14 -97.40 -59.57
CA TYR A 852 45.15 -98.76 -60.12
C TYR A 852 46.31 -99.54 -59.49
N PHE A 853 46.00 -100.45 -58.57
CA PHE A 853 46.98 -101.13 -57.73
C PHE A 853 46.91 -102.65 -57.91
N LYS A 854 48.06 -103.31 -57.73
CA LYS A 854 48.16 -104.77 -57.66
C LYS A 854 49.36 -105.16 -56.81
N THR A 855 49.26 -106.27 -56.09
CA THR A 855 50.34 -106.81 -55.25
C THR A 855 50.33 -108.35 -55.30
N ILE A 856 51.41 -108.96 -54.80
CA ILE A 856 51.57 -110.41 -54.61
C ILE A 856 51.74 -110.80 -53.13
N ASP A 857 52.06 -109.82 -52.28
CA ASP A 857 52.22 -109.93 -50.83
C ASP A 857 51.23 -108.99 -50.13
N ASP A 858 50.82 -109.31 -48.91
CA ASP A 858 50.05 -108.41 -48.04
C ASP A 858 50.82 -107.10 -47.83
N THR A 859 50.13 -105.97 -47.89
CA THR A 859 50.75 -104.65 -47.83
C THR A 859 49.82 -103.60 -47.23
N THR A 860 50.24 -102.34 -47.25
CA THR A 860 49.43 -101.18 -46.87
C THR A 860 49.70 -100.08 -47.89
N ILE A 861 48.64 -99.41 -48.32
CA ILE A 861 48.73 -98.15 -49.07
C ILE A 861 48.21 -97.02 -48.18
N SER A 862 48.67 -95.80 -48.40
CA SER A 862 48.12 -94.63 -47.72
C SER A 862 47.72 -93.54 -48.70
N LEU A 863 46.49 -93.05 -48.55
CA LEU A 863 45.98 -91.88 -49.25
C LEU A 863 46.24 -90.64 -48.39
N GLU A 864 46.99 -89.67 -48.92
CA GLU A 864 47.04 -88.30 -48.44
C GLU A 864 46.16 -87.42 -49.33
N VAL A 865 45.37 -86.53 -48.72
CA VAL A 865 44.67 -85.44 -49.42
C VAL A 865 45.10 -84.13 -48.78
N THR A 866 45.54 -83.19 -49.62
CA THR A 866 46.01 -81.87 -49.20
C THR A 866 45.14 -80.79 -49.84
N ASN A 867 44.60 -79.87 -49.05
CA ASN A 867 43.78 -78.75 -49.53
C ASN A 867 44.63 -77.56 -50.01
N ILE A 868 44.00 -76.56 -50.64
CA ILE A 868 44.66 -75.34 -51.14
C ILE A 868 45.29 -74.48 -50.05
N ASN A 869 44.86 -74.62 -48.79
CA ASN A 869 45.44 -73.94 -47.63
C ASN A 869 46.72 -74.64 -47.12
N GLY A 870 47.04 -75.84 -47.63
CA GLY A 870 48.20 -76.64 -47.24
C GLY A 870 47.95 -77.66 -46.13
N CYS A 871 46.71 -77.80 -45.66
CA CYS A 871 46.33 -78.84 -44.70
C CYS A 871 46.30 -80.19 -45.40
N SER A 872 47.07 -81.17 -44.92
CA SER A 872 46.93 -82.57 -45.34
C SER A 872 46.42 -83.47 -44.21
N ASN A 873 45.64 -84.47 -44.58
CA ASN A 873 45.33 -85.62 -43.72
C ASN A 873 45.67 -86.91 -44.48
N THR A 874 45.97 -87.99 -43.77
CA THR A 874 46.41 -89.27 -44.36
C THR A 874 45.66 -90.45 -43.76
N ARG A 875 45.04 -91.28 -44.62
CA ARG A 875 44.42 -92.56 -44.25
C ARG A 875 45.19 -93.75 -44.84
N SER A 876 45.65 -94.65 -43.97
CA SER A 876 46.20 -95.95 -44.36
C SER A 876 45.11 -97.01 -44.56
N ILE A 877 45.30 -97.89 -45.54
CA ILE A 877 44.41 -98.99 -45.89
C ILE A 877 45.26 -100.27 -46.05
N PRO A 878 45.08 -101.29 -45.18
CA PRO A 878 45.64 -102.62 -45.36
C PRO A 878 45.09 -103.29 -46.62
N VAL A 879 45.98 -103.99 -47.33
CA VAL A 879 45.67 -104.71 -48.56
C VAL A 879 46.10 -106.17 -48.38
N GLU A 880 45.12 -107.06 -48.31
CA GLU A 880 45.31 -108.50 -48.12
C GLU A 880 45.25 -109.23 -49.47
N VAL A 881 46.03 -110.31 -49.64
CA VAL A 881 46.11 -111.06 -50.91
C VAL A 881 45.42 -112.42 -50.81
N ASP A 882 44.36 -112.62 -51.60
CA ASP A 882 43.73 -113.94 -51.73
C ASP A 882 44.49 -114.82 -52.75
N ILE A 883 44.84 -116.03 -52.31
CA ILE A 883 45.59 -117.05 -53.04
C ILE A 883 44.77 -118.34 -53.26
N ASP A 884 43.49 -118.42 -52.83
CA ASP A 884 42.73 -119.68 -52.88
C ASP A 884 42.16 -120.02 -54.27
N VAL A 885 42.99 -120.67 -55.09
CA VAL A 885 42.60 -121.01 -56.47
C VAL A 885 41.77 -122.30 -56.53
N PRO A 886 40.68 -122.34 -57.33
CA PRO A 886 39.85 -123.54 -57.51
C PRO A 886 40.51 -124.58 -58.44
N VAL A 887 40.81 -125.75 -57.88
CA VAL A 887 41.27 -126.93 -58.62
C VAL A 887 40.09 -127.79 -59.04
N PHE A 888 40.12 -128.28 -60.28
CA PHE A 888 39.09 -129.14 -60.87
C PHE A 888 39.59 -130.59 -61.03
N ALA A 889 38.67 -131.55 -60.90
CA ALA A 889 38.89 -132.94 -61.25
C ALA A 889 37.66 -133.49 -61.99
N PRO A 890 37.84 -134.29 -63.07
CA PRO A 890 36.72 -134.93 -63.75
C PRO A 890 36.09 -136.00 -62.84
N ASN A 891 34.76 -136.06 -62.84
CA ASN A 891 33.99 -136.98 -61.98
C ASN A 891 33.83 -138.39 -62.57
N ILE A 892 34.20 -138.59 -63.83
CA ILE A 892 34.17 -139.87 -64.54
C ILE A 892 35.29 -139.91 -65.58
N PHE A 893 35.87 -141.09 -65.80
CA PHE A 893 36.82 -141.35 -66.89
C PHE A 893 36.66 -142.80 -67.40
N SER A 894 37.12 -143.06 -68.62
CA SER A 894 36.79 -144.28 -69.37
C SER A 894 38.03 -144.88 -70.05
N PRO A 895 38.84 -145.68 -69.33
CA PRO A 895 40.03 -146.32 -69.89
C PRO A 895 39.66 -147.46 -70.85
N ASN A 896 39.48 -147.12 -72.11
CA ASN A 896 39.18 -148.01 -73.23
C ASN A 896 40.33 -148.08 -74.27
N ASP A 897 41.41 -147.31 -74.03
CA ASP A 897 42.57 -147.08 -74.88
C ASP A 897 42.20 -146.48 -76.27
N ASP A 898 41.20 -145.58 -76.34
CA ASP A 898 40.80 -144.78 -77.52
C ASP A 898 41.45 -143.39 -77.64
N GLY A 899 42.09 -142.91 -76.59
CA GLY A 899 42.78 -141.62 -76.51
C GLY A 899 41.99 -140.48 -75.85
N VAL A 900 40.78 -140.71 -75.32
CA VAL A 900 39.92 -139.65 -74.74
C VAL A 900 39.41 -140.03 -73.34
N ASN A 901 39.79 -139.25 -72.32
CA ASN A 901 39.51 -139.54 -70.90
C ASN A 901 39.99 -140.95 -70.46
N ASP A 902 41.07 -141.43 -71.07
CA ASP A 902 41.67 -142.73 -70.81
C ASP A 902 42.38 -142.81 -69.45
N ARG A 903 42.68 -141.65 -68.86
CA ARG A 903 43.53 -141.48 -67.68
C ARG A 903 42.92 -140.42 -66.76
N PHE A 904 43.06 -140.59 -65.45
CA PHE A 904 42.55 -139.63 -64.45
C PHE A 904 43.67 -138.77 -63.84
N THR A 905 43.47 -137.45 -63.89
CA THR A 905 44.36 -136.40 -63.37
C THR A 905 43.54 -135.19 -62.87
N LEU A 906 44.20 -134.16 -62.33
CA LEU A 906 43.55 -132.91 -61.90
C LEU A 906 43.99 -131.73 -62.76
N TYR A 907 43.09 -130.77 -62.97
CA TYR A 907 43.29 -129.58 -63.80
C TYR A 907 43.08 -128.32 -62.96
N ALA A 908 43.54 -127.18 -63.47
CA ALA A 908 43.16 -125.86 -62.97
C ALA A 908 42.85 -124.93 -64.14
N ARG A 909 42.48 -123.68 -63.83
CA ARG A 909 42.52 -122.59 -64.82
C ARG A 909 43.95 -122.06 -64.92
N ASP A 910 44.23 -121.27 -65.95
CA ASP A 910 45.59 -120.84 -66.27
C ASP A 910 46.30 -120.09 -65.11
N GLU A 911 47.63 -120.22 -65.12
CA GLU A 911 48.61 -119.62 -64.19
C GLU A 911 48.67 -120.16 -62.74
N TYR A 912 47.67 -120.88 -62.20
CA TYR A 912 47.67 -121.35 -60.79
C TYR A 912 46.82 -122.61 -60.58
N PRO A 913 47.13 -123.58 -59.67
CA PRO A 913 48.43 -123.97 -59.07
C PRO A 913 49.49 -124.52 -60.04
N THR A 914 50.67 -124.83 -59.50
CA THR A 914 51.87 -125.20 -60.26
C THR A 914 51.98 -126.70 -60.61
N LYS A 915 51.68 -127.62 -59.67
CA LYS A 915 51.82 -129.08 -59.84
C LYS A 915 51.05 -129.90 -58.81
N ILE A 916 50.89 -131.20 -59.10
CA ILE A 916 50.33 -132.20 -58.20
C ILE A 916 51.50 -132.98 -57.56
N ASN A 917 51.90 -132.59 -56.34
CA ASN A 917 52.98 -133.24 -55.60
C ASN A 917 52.73 -134.74 -55.37
N SER A 918 51.47 -135.13 -55.12
CA SER A 918 51.08 -136.54 -55.11
C SER A 918 49.59 -136.73 -55.41
N LEU A 919 49.24 -137.71 -56.23
CA LEU A 919 47.87 -138.17 -56.48
C LEU A 919 47.74 -139.64 -56.06
N ALA A 920 46.87 -139.91 -55.08
CA ALA A 920 46.56 -141.24 -54.58
C ALA A 920 45.08 -141.59 -54.82
N ILE A 921 44.82 -142.81 -55.29
CA ILE A 921 43.46 -143.31 -55.56
C ILE A 921 43.19 -144.53 -54.67
N PHE A 922 41.99 -144.57 -54.08
CA PHE A 922 41.54 -145.60 -53.15
C PHE A 922 40.23 -146.22 -53.62
N ASN A 923 40.07 -147.53 -53.46
CA ASN A 923 38.79 -148.20 -53.69
C ASN A 923 37.84 -148.00 -52.49
N ARG A 924 36.58 -148.47 -52.64
CA ARG A 924 35.50 -148.34 -51.64
C ARG A 924 35.79 -148.96 -50.27
N TRP A 925 36.87 -149.74 -50.12
CA TRP A 925 37.31 -150.32 -48.85
C TRP A 925 38.49 -149.57 -48.22
N GLY A 926 38.88 -148.42 -48.78
CA GLY A 926 40.03 -147.61 -48.34
C GLY A 926 41.38 -148.16 -48.77
N GLU A 927 41.42 -149.21 -49.60
CA GLU A 927 42.67 -149.78 -50.11
C GLU A 927 43.18 -148.94 -51.29
N GLN A 928 44.46 -148.53 -51.23
CA GLN A 928 45.12 -147.82 -52.33
C GLN A 928 45.20 -148.71 -53.58
N VAL A 929 44.81 -148.14 -54.72
CA VAL A 929 44.88 -148.80 -56.05
C VAL A 929 45.86 -148.14 -57.00
N PHE A 930 46.16 -146.86 -56.79
CA PHE A 930 47.16 -146.09 -57.54
C PHE A 930 47.79 -145.01 -56.65
N LEU A 931 49.06 -144.69 -56.93
CA LEU A 931 49.79 -143.58 -56.34
C LEU A 931 50.85 -143.11 -57.33
N VAL A 932 50.85 -141.82 -57.64
CA VAL A 932 51.89 -141.12 -58.41
C VAL A 932 52.35 -139.88 -57.65
N GLN A 933 53.58 -139.45 -57.89
CA GLN A 933 54.20 -138.26 -57.29
C GLN A 933 54.78 -137.37 -58.39
N ASN A 934 54.75 -136.06 -58.18
CA ASN A 934 55.21 -135.04 -59.12
C ASN A 934 54.52 -135.12 -60.51
N LEU A 935 53.19 -135.14 -60.50
CA LEU A 935 52.34 -135.15 -61.68
C LEU A 935 52.03 -133.70 -62.11
N GLY A 936 52.04 -133.42 -63.42
CA GLY A 936 51.64 -132.10 -63.94
C GLY A 936 50.14 -131.85 -63.78
N MET A 937 49.74 -130.57 -63.64
CA MET A 937 48.33 -130.21 -63.78
C MET A 937 47.89 -130.53 -65.22
N GLY A 938 46.86 -131.39 -65.38
CA GLY A 938 46.43 -131.89 -66.69
C GLY A 938 47.37 -132.91 -67.34
N ASP A 939 48.35 -133.48 -66.61
CA ASP A 939 49.16 -134.59 -67.13
C ASP A 939 48.32 -135.87 -67.22
N GLU A 940 47.88 -136.18 -68.44
CA GLU A 940 47.14 -137.39 -68.77
C GLU A 940 48.07 -138.57 -69.09
N GLU A 941 49.34 -138.38 -69.47
CA GLU A 941 50.26 -139.49 -69.79
C GLU A 941 50.58 -140.31 -68.53
N ASN A 942 50.82 -139.63 -67.41
CA ASN A 942 51.15 -140.23 -66.12
C ASN A 942 49.94 -140.34 -65.16
N GLY A 943 48.73 -140.02 -65.65
CA GLY A 943 47.47 -140.16 -64.91
C GLY A 943 47.05 -141.62 -64.67
N TRP A 944 46.05 -141.83 -63.82
CA TRP A 944 45.61 -143.19 -63.46
C TRP A 944 44.78 -143.84 -64.57
N ASP A 945 45.15 -145.05 -65.01
CA ASP A 945 44.54 -145.80 -66.12
C ASP A 945 43.40 -146.75 -65.74
N GLY A 946 42.90 -146.66 -64.50
CA GLY A 946 41.88 -147.57 -63.99
C GLY A 946 42.38 -149.02 -63.85
N ARG A 947 43.69 -149.24 -63.71
CA ARG A 947 44.28 -150.54 -63.35
C ARG A 947 44.88 -150.51 -61.94
N LYS A 948 45.21 -151.70 -61.44
CA LYS A 948 46.08 -151.95 -60.28
C LYS A 948 46.96 -153.14 -60.61
N ASP A 949 48.26 -153.03 -60.37
CA ASP A 949 49.24 -154.08 -60.66
C ASP A 949 49.14 -154.65 -62.10
N GLY A 950 48.81 -153.77 -63.06
CA GLY A 950 48.56 -154.10 -64.47
C GLY A 950 47.18 -154.71 -64.79
N GLN A 951 46.38 -155.07 -63.79
CA GLN A 951 45.04 -155.65 -63.97
C GLN A 951 43.96 -154.56 -64.05
N ALA A 952 43.05 -154.67 -65.02
CA ALA A 952 41.91 -153.78 -65.14
C ALA A 952 40.95 -153.91 -63.94
N LEU A 953 40.58 -152.78 -63.35
CA LEU A 953 39.59 -152.73 -62.27
C LEU A 953 38.17 -152.61 -62.82
N ASN A 954 37.21 -153.15 -62.07
CA ASN A 954 35.79 -153.13 -62.42
C ASN A 954 35.16 -151.74 -62.23
N ASN A 955 34.07 -151.49 -62.96
CA ASN A 955 33.31 -150.25 -62.90
C ASN A 955 32.83 -149.96 -61.48
N ALA A 956 33.35 -148.88 -60.90
CA ALA A 956 33.09 -148.48 -59.53
C ALA A 956 33.42 -147.00 -59.33
N VAL A 957 32.98 -146.45 -58.20
CA VAL A 957 33.42 -145.14 -57.71
C VAL A 957 34.62 -145.34 -56.79
N PHE A 958 35.66 -144.56 -57.01
CA PHE A 958 36.91 -144.51 -56.27
C PHE A 958 37.09 -143.13 -55.64
N THR A 959 37.76 -143.06 -54.49
CA THR A 959 38.07 -141.79 -53.83
C THR A 959 39.50 -141.39 -54.19
N TYR A 960 39.72 -140.13 -54.56
CA TYR A 960 41.06 -139.58 -54.78
C TYR A 960 41.45 -138.61 -53.68
N ALA A 961 42.76 -138.53 -53.42
CA ALA A 961 43.38 -137.48 -52.63
C ALA A 961 44.61 -136.96 -53.38
N ALA A 962 44.64 -135.65 -53.62
CA ALA A 962 45.69 -134.97 -54.37
C ALA A 962 46.27 -133.84 -53.52
N VAL A 963 47.59 -133.84 -53.31
CA VAL A 963 48.32 -132.70 -52.76
C VAL A 963 48.78 -131.86 -53.95
N VAL A 964 48.22 -130.67 -54.12
CA VAL A 964 48.68 -129.69 -55.12
C VAL A 964 49.56 -128.64 -54.46
N GLU A 965 50.45 -128.04 -55.22
CA GLU A 965 51.31 -126.93 -54.79
C GLU A 965 50.81 -125.62 -55.41
N LEU A 966 50.43 -124.65 -54.58
CA LEU A 966 50.04 -123.30 -54.99
C LEU A 966 51.28 -122.50 -55.44
N ILE A 967 51.11 -121.27 -55.95
CA ILE A 967 52.22 -120.49 -56.53
C ILE A 967 53.21 -119.96 -55.50
N ASP A 968 52.75 -119.72 -54.27
CA ASP A 968 53.52 -119.36 -53.08
C ASP A 968 54.37 -120.52 -52.52
N GLY A 969 54.21 -121.72 -53.07
CA GLY A 969 54.85 -122.95 -52.59
C GLY A 969 54.13 -123.63 -51.43
N THR A 970 52.97 -123.15 -50.97
CA THR A 970 52.14 -123.87 -50.00
C THR A 970 51.41 -125.04 -50.68
N THR A 971 50.86 -125.96 -49.88
CA THR A 971 50.20 -127.17 -50.42
C THR A 971 48.75 -127.31 -49.98
N LYS A 972 47.86 -127.48 -50.96
CA LYS A 972 46.40 -127.63 -50.77
C LYS A 972 46.02 -129.09 -51.00
N LEU A 973 45.28 -129.68 -50.06
CA LEU A 973 44.84 -131.08 -50.14
C LEU A 973 43.45 -131.18 -50.75
N VAL A 974 43.39 -131.42 -52.05
CA VAL A 974 42.17 -131.67 -52.81
C VAL A 974 41.72 -133.12 -52.62
N ARG A 975 40.43 -133.37 -52.42
CA ARG A 975 39.85 -134.71 -52.31
C ARG A 975 38.51 -134.77 -53.02
N GLY A 976 38.14 -135.93 -53.52
CA GLY A 976 36.84 -136.14 -54.17
C GLY A 976 36.64 -137.58 -54.61
N GLU A 977 35.63 -137.79 -55.45
CA GLU A 977 35.29 -139.09 -56.02
C GLU A 977 35.40 -139.05 -57.54
N VAL A 978 35.87 -140.16 -58.12
CA VAL A 978 35.93 -140.39 -59.57
C VAL A 978 35.30 -141.74 -59.90
N THR A 979 34.47 -141.76 -60.95
CA THR A 979 33.87 -142.99 -61.47
C THR A 979 34.74 -143.59 -62.56
N LEU A 980 35.10 -144.86 -62.41
CA LEU A 980 35.74 -145.67 -63.45
C LEU A 980 34.66 -146.37 -64.29
N LEU A 981 34.69 -146.21 -65.61
CA LEU A 981 33.75 -146.84 -66.55
C LEU A 981 34.50 -147.57 -67.69
N ARG A 982 34.37 -148.90 -67.74
CA ARG A 982 34.82 -149.79 -68.83
C ARG A 982 33.66 -150.58 -69.45
#